data_AF-A0A819PAJ1-F1
#
_entry.id   AF-A0A819PAJ1-F1
#
_cell.length_a   1.000
_cell.length_b   1.000
_cell.length_c   1.000
_cell.angle_alpha   90.00
_cell.angle_beta   90.00
_cell.angle_gamma   90.00
#
_symmetry.space_group_name_H-M   'P 1'
#
loop_
_entity.id
_entity.type
_entity.pdbx_description
1 polymer ?
#
loop_
_entity_poly.entity_id
_entity_poly.type
_entity_poly.pdbx_seq_one_letter_code
_entity_poly.pdbx_strand_id
1 'polypeptide(L)'
;MLQTLCILVSQTINDQLIQFYSLTLLTENLVSEEIFVATVLASKDQFINMTTSSVQTSLNILRTFMQGNALLNRLGTNYRLIDVLLDQTKQFVFEQANVNMFPSPDKCQCSVSSYCKAITGIYSLLPTNSPGYSHIEYPYMQRFSSYEVRQLFNVSGIYVGCVILDAVLQSDLSCLYNSSCLSQLNNYLNDSLHPFNATPLNSVSYSSLPTVNDLIEKLMVDEWIFNSSYQSYFSQCNSSICTYTYTKQFDVLFMATTVISSIGGIVTILMLVTLPSVTFICRFIYRRRRLPIIQTEIDPYKQSAHDLKNQRIITRLFIILMIITLSLLILYTSLTIITETVTVKQPTINVYTELQTKYSQTLVCPCTQITLDYEKFISFHPTFHQICSSDFVTTQWIDFFLTDVLFLANDVRNMAPLYYRTLSTFCNLSVDTINNALLVFNFTEYVTKNVQQINLFQSQTEQIVNLFKQTTANSYLQALSVDREMFSGNALFSGLLTNYRFALVGNNSDDETVDPVIYDHYYANGTVSDSCSCKIDPSTCGIPSRIANLSEGHSMILYEIPGFWFGCYTIESLFQSTFECYFNQSCIDQIYQALASTSLYPFNTTVMIYNSSNTQYQITTKIQQILEQLMIEQWNDQISFTSYYQQCNPQFCIYTYNKQGDLTYIFTTIIGLIGGLTTIFKIIIPPIVKFIRRNKRPQLTVIEIEDPNKRSIEQIQHQRIYTRIFIILLSFSLFIILIYVSVENITQIITVKNPSIDQFNQLYQRYSNNLQCPCKTLSIQYQNFIQFNPRFHSVCSSDLVTSRTWLEIDYPRSEFISDKWLRFHTKIDDFRHISSPLFRLLNSSCQLSSQTVNISLLTFNSTTFTTFNLISREQFHARTSQIIVQFIENTARSFLSNFWLVNNMTSANMLVSALLSDSVLTGYPQYYYDGYYEYDGYVYEYAYEYAFDRRDQIYNSNITGSNCDCQENSFCVQQAVIYDLNGTSVLFHIPGIYVGCYLVEGLLQSDLQCFYDDLCLQKLIDSLQISTNNSPLSNSTSKYKVTTNLLEILSNLMIEQWNNESFYENYFNECQPNECSVTLTLNTLALELN
;
A
#
# COMPACT_ATOMS: atom_id res chain seq x y z
N MET A 1 22.32 5.15 -19.06
CA MET A 1 20.95 4.61 -19.31
C MET A 1 20.78 3.13 -18.91
N LEU A 2 21.29 2.13 -19.66
CA LEU A 2 21.05 0.72 -19.32
C LEU A 2 21.43 0.35 -17.88
N GLN A 3 22.62 0.73 -17.43
CA GLN A 3 23.07 0.57 -16.04
C GLN A 3 22.08 1.19 -15.03
N THR A 4 21.55 2.37 -15.32
CA THR A 4 20.56 3.08 -14.51
C THR A 4 19.26 2.29 -14.36
N LEU A 5 18.76 1.71 -15.46
CA LEU A 5 17.58 0.85 -15.46
C LEU A 5 17.81 -0.43 -14.63
N CYS A 6 18.97 -1.07 -14.76
CA CYS A 6 19.32 -2.23 -13.94
C CYS A 6 19.43 -1.90 -12.45
N ILE A 7 20.03 -0.76 -12.09
CA ILE A 7 20.14 -0.29 -10.70
C ILE A 7 18.75 -0.01 -10.12
N LEU A 8 17.91 0.74 -10.84
CA LEU A 8 16.53 1.03 -10.47
C LEU A 8 15.77 -0.26 -10.15
N VAL A 9 15.71 -1.17 -11.14
CA VAL A 9 14.91 -2.39 -11.04
C VAL A 9 15.42 -3.29 -9.90
N SER A 10 16.74 -3.41 -9.75
CA SER A 10 17.35 -4.13 -8.61
C SER A 10 17.01 -3.49 -7.26
N GLN A 11 17.06 -2.16 -7.15
CA GLN A 11 16.69 -1.44 -5.92
C GLN A 11 15.21 -1.65 -5.58
N THR A 12 14.30 -1.45 -6.54
CA THR A 12 12.85 -1.64 -6.32
C THR A 12 12.51 -3.09 -5.96
N ILE A 13 13.16 -4.10 -6.59
CA ILE A 13 13.05 -5.50 -6.16
C ILE A 13 13.50 -5.66 -4.70
N ASN A 14 14.67 -5.15 -4.31
CA ASN A 14 15.21 -5.33 -2.97
C ASN A 14 14.34 -4.67 -1.89
N ASP A 15 13.80 -3.47 -2.14
CA ASP A 15 12.90 -2.79 -1.21
C ASP A 15 11.55 -3.50 -1.08
N GLN A 16 10.96 -3.93 -2.20
CA GLN A 16 9.71 -4.72 -2.18
C GLN A 16 9.92 -6.11 -1.56
N LEU A 17 11.11 -6.73 -1.70
CA LEU A 17 11.44 -8.01 -1.05
C LEU A 17 11.44 -7.90 0.47
N ILE A 18 11.88 -6.78 1.03
CA ILE A 18 11.86 -6.55 2.49
C ILE A 18 10.40 -6.49 2.99
N GLN A 19 9.53 -5.83 2.23
CA GLN A 19 8.09 -5.86 2.50
C GLN A 19 7.51 -7.28 2.35
N PHE A 20 7.87 -8.02 1.31
CA PHE A 20 7.43 -9.41 1.11
C PHE A 20 7.86 -10.33 2.26
N TYR A 21 9.12 -10.28 2.70
CA TYR A 21 9.62 -11.07 3.84
C TYR A 21 9.04 -10.63 5.21
N SER A 22 8.40 -9.45 5.29
CA SER A 22 7.64 -9.03 6.47
C SER A 22 6.23 -9.63 6.56
N LEU A 23 5.71 -10.19 5.45
CA LEU A 23 4.40 -10.85 5.43
C LEU A 23 4.42 -12.10 6.32
N THR A 24 3.52 -12.14 7.30
CA THR A 24 3.35 -13.28 8.20
C THR A 24 2.13 -14.10 7.77
N LEU A 25 2.35 -15.39 7.48
CA LEU A 25 1.27 -16.32 7.14
C LEU A 25 0.40 -16.60 8.39
N LEU A 26 -0.76 -15.95 8.48
CA LEU A 26 -1.65 -16.03 9.64
C LEU A 26 -2.66 -17.17 9.49
N THR A 27 -2.32 -18.35 10.01
CA THR A 27 -3.19 -19.55 9.95
C THR A 27 -3.55 -20.04 11.35
N GLU A 28 -4.84 -20.00 11.71
CA GLU A 28 -5.34 -20.45 13.02
C GLU A 28 -5.22 -21.98 13.22
N ASN A 29 -5.33 -22.73 12.12
CA ASN A 29 -5.02 -24.15 12.06
C ASN A 29 -3.78 -24.35 11.18
N LEU A 30 -3.05 -25.44 11.39
CA LEU A 30 -2.02 -25.90 10.46
C LEU A 30 -2.66 -26.14 9.08
N VAL A 31 -2.26 -25.36 8.06
CA VAL A 31 -2.72 -25.60 6.67
C VAL A 31 -2.07 -26.84 6.09
N SER A 32 -2.73 -27.49 5.13
CA SER A 32 -2.12 -28.58 4.37
C SER A 32 -0.94 -28.06 3.53
N GLU A 33 -0.04 -28.97 3.15
CA GLU A 33 1.09 -28.66 2.26
C GLU A 33 0.62 -28.05 0.93
N GLU A 34 -0.47 -28.56 0.36
CA GLU A 34 -1.09 -28.05 -0.87
C GLU A 34 -1.57 -26.59 -0.71
N ILE A 35 -2.28 -26.26 0.38
CA ILE A 35 -2.74 -24.90 0.65
C ILE A 35 -1.54 -23.98 0.92
N PHE A 36 -0.57 -24.42 1.73
CA PHE A 36 0.65 -23.65 2.01
C PHE A 36 1.41 -23.29 0.73
N VAL A 37 1.64 -24.26 -0.17
CA VAL A 37 2.31 -24.02 -1.45
C VAL A 37 1.49 -23.08 -2.33
N ALA A 38 0.16 -23.25 -2.40
CA ALA A 38 -0.71 -22.37 -3.16
C ALA A 38 -0.68 -20.92 -2.67
N THR A 39 -0.82 -20.67 -1.37
CA THR A 39 -0.76 -19.31 -0.79
C THR A 39 0.61 -18.68 -1.01
N VAL A 40 1.70 -19.43 -0.82
CA VAL A 40 3.07 -18.92 -1.03
C VAL A 40 3.34 -18.57 -2.49
N LEU A 41 2.83 -19.36 -3.45
CA LEU A 41 2.91 -19.03 -4.87
C LEU A 41 2.08 -17.79 -5.22
N ALA A 42 0.86 -17.67 -4.69
CA ALA A 42 0.00 -16.50 -4.89
C ALA A 42 0.66 -15.21 -4.35
N SER A 43 1.23 -15.24 -3.14
CA SER A 43 1.97 -14.10 -2.59
C SER A 43 3.20 -13.74 -3.44
N LYS A 44 3.90 -14.72 -4.02
CA LYS A 44 5.03 -14.51 -4.93
C LYS A 44 4.58 -13.84 -6.24
N ASP A 45 3.47 -14.29 -6.84
CA ASP A 45 2.91 -13.66 -8.05
C ASP A 45 2.38 -12.25 -7.77
N GLN A 46 1.75 -12.02 -6.62
CA GLN A 46 1.34 -10.69 -6.15
C GLN A 46 2.53 -9.74 -6.01
N PHE A 47 3.62 -10.19 -5.38
CA PHE A 47 4.85 -9.41 -5.21
C PHE A 47 5.48 -9.01 -6.57
N ILE A 48 5.54 -9.93 -7.54
CA ILE A 48 6.06 -9.64 -8.89
C ILE A 48 5.17 -8.57 -9.56
N ASN A 49 3.85 -8.76 -9.56
CA ASN A 49 2.91 -7.83 -10.19
C ASN A 49 2.95 -6.42 -9.56
N MET A 50 3.02 -6.33 -8.23
CA MET A 50 3.19 -5.07 -7.49
C MET A 50 4.48 -4.35 -7.90
N THR A 51 5.60 -5.09 -7.94
CA THR A 51 6.92 -4.53 -8.24
C THR A 51 6.99 -4.04 -9.69
N THR A 52 6.47 -4.82 -10.65
CA THR A 52 6.38 -4.44 -12.07
C THR A 52 5.52 -3.20 -12.26
N SER A 53 4.32 -3.17 -11.67
CA SER A 53 3.40 -2.02 -11.69
C SER A 53 4.06 -0.74 -11.20
N SER A 54 4.77 -0.80 -10.07
CA SER A 54 5.48 0.35 -9.48
C SER A 54 6.55 0.90 -10.42
N VAL A 55 7.41 0.03 -10.98
CA VAL A 55 8.46 0.45 -11.92
C VAL A 55 7.87 1.06 -13.19
N GLN A 56 6.86 0.42 -13.79
CA GLN A 56 6.21 0.93 -15.01
C GLN A 56 5.55 2.29 -14.79
N THR A 57 4.83 2.46 -13.68
CA THR A 57 4.09 3.70 -13.37
C THR A 57 5.05 4.87 -13.24
N SER A 58 6.07 4.76 -12.39
CA SER A 58 7.04 5.84 -12.20
C SER A 58 7.86 6.12 -13.48
N LEU A 59 8.20 5.09 -14.27
CA LEU A 59 8.89 5.26 -15.55
C LEU A 59 8.03 6.02 -16.58
N ASN A 60 6.72 5.75 -16.62
CA ASN A 60 5.81 6.41 -17.56
C ASN A 60 5.44 7.84 -17.13
N ILE A 61 5.31 8.13 -15.83
CA ILE A 61 5.21 9.52 -15.33
C ILE A 61 6.43 10.32 -15.80
N LEU A 62 7.64 9.80 -15.58
CA LEU A 62 8.88 10.44 -15.96
C LEU A 62 9.02 10.68 -17.47
N ARG A 63 8.65 9.70 -18.30
CA ARG A 63 8.58 9.86 -19.77
C ARG A 63 7.61 10.97 -20.15
N THR A 64 6.46 11.06 -19.47
CA THR A 64 5.46 12.12 -19.68
C THR A 64 6.05 13.49 -19.37
N PHE A 65 6.77 13.65 -18.25
CA PHE A 65 7.42 14.92 -17.91
C PHE A 65 8.52 15.32 -18.90
N MET A 66 9.42 14.41 -19.28
CA MET A 66 10.51 14.72 -20.22
C MET A 66 9.98 15.12 -21.60
N GLN A 67 9.01 14.36 -22.13
CA GLN A 67 8.44 14.62 -23.46
C GLN A 67 7.53 15.86 -23.45
N GLY A 68 6.64 15.97 -22.47
CA GLY A 68 5.66 17.06 -22.39
C GLY A 68 6.32 18.43 -22.23
N ASN A 69 7.33 18.52 -21.36
CA ASN A 69 8.09 19.75 -21.14
C ASN A 69 9.20 19.98 -22.18
N ALA A 70 9.30 19.14 -23.22
CA ALA A 70 10.29 19.27 -24.28
C ALA A 70 11.75 19.40 -23.76
N LEU A 71 12.10 18.68 -22.70
CA LEU A 71 13.37 18.92 -21.98
C LEU A 71 14.58 18.64 -22.87
N LEU A 72 15.49 19.60 -22.97
CA LEU A 72 16.69 19.50 -23.80
C LEU A 72 17.61 18.38 -23.29
N ASN A 73 18.11 17.55 -24.21
CA ASN A 73 19.27 16.70 -23.93
C ASN A 73 20.57 17.31 -24.49
N ARG A 74 21.71 17.02 -23.85
CA ARG A 74 23.05 17.50 -24.23
C ARG A 74 23.45 17.06 -25.64
N LEU A 75 23.01 15.86 -26.06
CA LEU A 75 23.29 15.29 -27.39
C LEU A 75 22.55 16.02 -28.54
N GLY A 76 21.63 16.95 -28.23
CA GLY A 76 20.88 17.69 -29.24
C GLY A 76 19.94 16.84 -30.10
N THR A 77 19.57 15.63 -29.66
CA THR A 77 18.78 14.69 -30.49
C THR A 77 17.30 15.03 -30.56
N ASN A 78 16.79 15.92 -29.69
CA ASN A 78 15.40 16.37 -29.72
C ASN A 78 15.22 17.83 -30.18
N TYR A 79 16.17 18.72 -29.86
CA TYR A 79 16.11 20.14 -30.22
C TYR A 79 17.51 20.69 -30.53
N ARG A 80 17.59 21.49 -31.60
CA ARG A 80 18.80 22.23 -32.00
C ARG A 80 18.56 23.74 -31.84
N LEU A 81 19.57 24.47 -31.38
CA LEU A 81 19.52 25.92 -31.26
C LEU A 81 19.80 26.53 -32.64
N ILE A 82 18.95 27.45 -33.10
CA ILE A 82 19.14 28.22 -34.33
C ILE A 82 19.01 29.73 -34.04
N ASP A 83 19.79 30.55 -34.74
CA ASP A 83 19.63 32.02 -34.76
C ASP A 83 18.62 32.36 -35.86
N VAL A 84 17.59 33.14 -35.54
CA VAL A 84 16.54 33.59 -36.46
C VAL A 84 16.48 35.12 -36.45
N LEU A 85 16.63 35.72 -37.62
CA LEU A 85 16.39 37.16 -37.82
C LEU A 85 14.89 37.42 -37.88
N LEU A 86 14.36 38.09 -36.85
CA LEU A 86 12.99 38.56 -36.75
C LEU A 86 13.00 40.09 -36.63
N ASP A 87 12.44 40.78 -37.63
CA ASP A 87 12.33 42.26 -37.70
C ASP A 87 13.64 43.00 -37.32
N GLN A 88 14.75 42.66 -37.99
CA GLN A 88 16.10 43.19 -37.74
C GLN A 88 16.70 42.91 -36.34
N THR A 89 16.01 42.14 -35.50
CA THR A 89 16.55 41.62 -34.23
C THR A 89 16.93 40.15 -34.39
N LYS A 90 18.12 39.77 -33.90
CA LYS A 90 18.51 38.37 -33.79
C LYS A 90 17.83 37.75 -32.57
N GLN A 91 17.14 36.63 -32.77
CA GLN A 91 16.51 35.87 -31.69
C GLN A 91 16.85 34.39 -31.83
N PHE A 92 17.23 33.77 -30.71
CA PHE A 92 17.41 32.34 -30.67
C PHE A 92 16.08 31.61 -30.53
N VAL A 93 15.91 30.57 -31.33
CA VAL A 93 14.79 29.63 -31.24
C VAL A 93 15.38 28.22 -31.23
N PHE A 94 14.78 27.32 -30.44
CA PHE A 94 15.06 25.90 -30.61
C PHE A 94 14.12 25.33 -31.67
N GLU A 95 14.70 24.79 -32.74
CA GLU A 95 13.97 23.98 -33.70
C GLU A 95 13.98 22.53 -33.23
N GLN A 96 12.88 21.81 -33.40
CA GLN A 96 12.85 20.37 -33.15
C GLN A 96 13.85 19.67 -34.07
N ALA A 97 14.80 18.95 -33.47
CA ALA A 97 15.82 18.24 -34.21
C ALA A 97 15.17 17.10 -34.99
N ASN A 98 15.37 17.13 -36.31
CA ASN A 98 15.25 15.92 -37.11
C ASN A 98 16.53 15.11 -36.86
N VAL A 99 16.41 13.91 -36.27
CA VAL A 99 17.52 12.94 -36.15
C VAL A 99 17.77 12.35 -37.53
N ASN A 100 18.44 13.15 -38.35
CA ASN A 100 18.92 12.80 -39.68
C ASN A 100 20.22 12.00 -39.51
N MET A 101 20.11 10.67 -39.45
CA MET A 101 21.28 9.83 -39.70
C MET A 101 21.64 9.92 -41.18
N PHE A 102 22.64 10.73 -41.51
CA PHE A 102 23.21 10.80 -42.85
C PHE A 102 23.96 9.48 -43.17
N PRO A 103 23.61 8.72 -44.22
CA PRO A 103 22.40 8.73 -45.04
C PRO A 103 21.62 7.39 -44.93
N SER A 104 20.69 7.29 -43.97
CA SER A 104 19.71 6.20 -43.85
C SER A 104 18.36 6.61 -44.45
N PRO A 105 17.59 5.71 -45.09
CA PRO A 105 16.19 5.97 -45.45
C PRO A 105 15.29 6.18 -44.23
N ASP A 106 15.67 5.64 -43.07
CA ASP A 106 14.92 5.72 -41.81
C ASP A 106 15.21 7.05 -41.09
N LYS A 107 14.67 8.15 -41.64
CA LYS A 107 14.73 9.48 -40.99
C LYS A 107 13.83 9.51 -39.76
N CYS A 108 14.34 10.04 -38.66
CA CYS A 108 13.58 10.14 -37.43
C CYS A 108 13.21 11.59 -37.09
N GLN A 109 11.91 11.90 -37.11
CA GLN A 109 11.37 13.25 -36.94
C GLN A 109 10.70 13.42 -35.58
N CYS A 110 11.35 14.15 -34.67
CA CYS A 110 10.87 14.34 -33.30
C CYS A 110 9.61 15.22 -33.19
N SER A 111 9.34 16.03 -34.22
CA SER A 111 8.09 16.77 -34.37
C SER A 111 6.89 15.84 -34.52
N VAL A 112 6.99 14.87 -35.43
CA VAL A 112 5.91 13.91 -35.75
C VAL A 112 5.74 12.88 -34.63
N SER A 113 6.82 12.31 -34.09
CA SER A 113 6.73 11.32 -33.01
C SER A 113 7.92 11.36 -32.06
N SER A 114 7.64 11.53 -30.76
CA SER A 114 8.64 11.44 -29.68
C SER A 114 9.18 10.02 -29.48
N TYR A 115 8.40 8.99 -29.87
CA TYR A 115 8.79 7.58 -29.79
C TYR A 115 9.55 7.08 -31.03
N CYS A 116 9.82 7.97 -31.98
CA CYS A 116 10.56 7.63 -33.17
C CYS A 116 11.98 7.12 -32.85
N LYS A 117 12.45 6.14 -33.64
CA LYS A 117 13.78 5.52 -33.50
C LYS A 117 14.47 5.29 -34.85
N ALA A 118 15.79 5.37 -34.84
CA ALA A 118 16.68 4.98 -35.94
C ALA A 118 17.79 4.04 -35.39
N ILE A 119 18.31 3.13 -36.23
CA ILE A 119 19.34 2.16 -35.82
C ILE A 119 20.66 2.89 -35.60
N THR A 120 21.32 2.69 -34.46
CA THR A 120 22.59 3.38 -34.18
C THR A 120 23.76 2.79 -34.99
N GLY A 121 24.75 3.63 -35.29
CA GLY A 121 25.87 3.26 -36.13
C GLY A 121 27.13 4.03 -35.79
N ILE A 122 28.25 3.54 -36.31
CA ILE A 122 29.56 4.21 -36.23
C ILE A 122 29.82 4.83 -37.59
N TYR A 123 30.10 6.12 -37.61
CA TYR A 123 30.24 6.94 -38.80
C TYR A 123 31.63 7.58 -38.85
N SER A 124 32.15 7.79 -40.06
CA SER A 124 33.39 8.52 -40.31
C SER A 124 33.10 9.74 -41.17
N LEU A 125 33.65 10.89 -40.76
CA LEU A 125 33.70 12.10 -41.56
C LEU A 125 34.95 12.04 -42.45
N LEU A 126 34.75 11.79 -43.75
CA LEU A 126 35.84 11.79 -44.73
C LEU A 126 35.87 13.15 -45.46
N PRO A 127 36.97 13.92 -45.43
CA PRO A 127 37.06 15.16 -46.19
C PRO A 127 36.99 14.87 -47.70
N THR A 128 36.01 15.45 -48.39
CA THR A 128 35.84 15.22 -49.83
C THR A 128 36.83 16.07 -50.61
N ASN A 129 37.84 15.44 -51.21
CA ASN A 129 38.83 16.10 -52.08
C ASN A 129 38.29 16.41 -53.49
N SER A 130 36.98 16.68 -53.65
CA SER A 130 36.31 16.77 -54.95
C SER A 130 35.61 18.13 -55.16
N PRO A 131 36.28 19.12 -55.81
CA PRO A 131 35.77 20.49 -55.96
C PRO A 131 34.75 20.61 -57.12
N GLY A 132 33.72 19.74 -57.17
CA GLY A 132 32.92 19.59 -58.38
C GLY A 132 31.57 18.87 -58.31
N TYR A 133 30.95 18.72 -57.13
CA TYR A 133 29.56 18.25 -57.06
C TYR A 133 28.58 19.42 -56.93
N SER A 134 27.60 19.45 -57.83
CA SER A 134 26.54 20.45 -57.91
C SER A 134 25.68 20.46 -56.65
N HIS A 135 25.44 21.66 -56.11
CA HIS A 135 24.46 21.89 -55.05
C HIS A 135 23.09 21.33 -55.46
N ILE A 136 22.57 20.38 -54.69
CA ILE A 136 21.13 20.09 -54.64
C ILE A 136 20.58 21.03 -53.58
N GLU A 137 19.77 22.00 -53.99
CA GLU A 137 19.16 22.98 -53.10
C GLU A 137 18.17 22.32 -52.15
N TYR A 138 18.54 22.20 -50.88
CA TYR A 138 17.60 22.14 -49.76
C TYR A 138 17.73 23.47 -48.98
N PRO A 139 16.65 24.24 -48.75
CA PRO A 139 16.78 25.63 -48.30
C PRO A 139 17.34 25.86 -46.88
N TYR A 140 17.48 24.81 -46.05
CA TYR A 140 17.85 24.91 -44.63
C TYR A 140 18.95 23.90 -44.19
N MET A 141 19.77 23.43 -45.13
CA MET A 141 21.00 22.66 -44.85
C MET A 141 22.11 23.06 -45.83
N GLN A 142 22.69 24.22 -45.59
CA GLN A 142 24.01 24.65 -46.06
C GLN A 142 24.73 25.14 -44.80
N ARG A 143 26.04 24.96 -44.57
CA ARG A 143 27.11 24.47 -45.45
C ARG A 143 28.28 23.98 -44.57
N PHE A 144 28.10 22.92 -43.77
CA PHE A 144 29.26 22.24 -43.19
C PHE A 144 30.25 21.91 -44.31
N SER A 145 31.52 22.20 -44.08
CA SER A 145 32.58 21.95 -45.06
C SER A 145 32.52 20.50 -45.54
N SER A 146 32.89 20.26 -46.79
CA SER A 146 32.47 19.09 -47.55
C SER A 146 33.05 17.77 -46.99
N TYR A 147 32.32 17.15 -46.06
CA TYR A 147 32.61 15.84 -45.48
C TYR A 147 31.58 14.82 -45.96
N GLU A 148 32.05 13.71 -46.50
CA GLU A 148 31.21 12.54 -46.77
C GLU A 148 31.05 11.77 -45.44
N VAL A 149 29.83 11.77 -44.90
CA VAL A 149 29.48 10.95 -43.74
C VAL A 149 29.34 9.50 -44.21
N ARG A 150 30.37 8.68 -43.95
CA ARG A 150 30.34 7.26 -44.30
C ARG A 150 29.99 6.41 -43.09
N GLN A 151 28.85 5.71 -43.13
CA GLN A 151 28.56 4.67 -42.15
C GLN A 151 29.60 3.55 -42.29
N LEU A 152 30.34 3.29 -41.22
CA LEU A 152 31.35 2.23 -41.14
C LEU A 152 30.74 0.92 -40.65
N PHE A 153 29.87 1.01 -39.65
CA PHE A 153 29.29 -0.13 -38.95
C PHE A 153 27.89 0.20 -38.44
N ASN A 154 26.99 -0.78 -38.47
CA ASN A 154 25.64 -0.67 -37.94
C ASN A 154 25.52 -1.52 -36.68
N VAL A 155 25.11 -0.94 -35.56
CA VAL A 155 25.06 -1.62 -34.26
C VAL A 155 23.65 -2.17 -34.04
N SER A 156 23.41 -3.38 -34.56
CA SER A 156 22.08 -3.99 -34.58
C SER A 156 21.42 -4.04 -33.20
N GLY A 157 20.15 -3.65 -33.12
CA GLY A 157 19.37 -3.77 -31.89
C GLY A 157 19.61 -2.70 -30.84
N ILE A 158 20.47 -1.72 -31.11
CA ILE A 158 20.59 -0.50 -30.31
C ILE A 158 20.07 0.66 -31.17
N TYR A 159 19.13 1.42 -30.63
CA TYR A 159 18.52 2.55 -31.34
C TYR A 159 18.91 3.90 -30.73
N VAL A 160 18.81 4.95 -31.54
CA VAL A 160 18.82 6.36 -31.12
C VAL A 160 17.46 6.96 -31.49
N GLY A 161 17.01 7.93 -30.71
CA GLY A 161 15.76 8.66 -30.92
C GLY A 161 15.79 9.99 -30.19
N CYS A 162 14.63 10.62 -30.11
CA CYS A 162 14.46 11.96 -29.53
C CYS A 162 14.83 12.00 -28.03
N VAL A 163 14.46 10.96 -27.29
CA VAL A 163 14.80 10.79 -25.87
C VAL A 163 15.59 9.50 -25.71
N ILE A 164 16.71 9.56 -24.99
CA ILE A 164 17.62 8.43 -24.81
C ILE A 164 16.89 7.24 -24.17
N LEU A 165 16.06 7.50 -23.16
CA LEU A 165 15.24 6.47 -22.51
C LEU A 165 14.34 5.74 -23.51
N ASP A 166 13.54 6.45 -24.32
CA ASP A 166 12.60 5.83 -25.27
C ASP A 166 13.33 4.99 -26.35
N ALA A 167 14.50 5.43 -26.79
CA ALA A 167 15.33 4.68 -27.74
C ALA A 167 15.91 3.40 -27.10
N VAL A 168 16.36 3.48 -25.85
CA VAL A 168 16.86 2.34 -25.08
C VAL A 168 15.74 1.34 -24.77
N LEU A 169 14.57 1.79 -24.32
CA LEU A 169 13.41 0.92 -24.04
C LEU A 169 13.01 0.10 -25.27
N GLN A 170 13.09 0.71 -26.46
CA GLN A 170 12.78 0.05 -27.72
C GLN A 170 13.91 -0.81 -28.31
N SER A 171 15.09 -0.87 -27.66
CA SER A 171 16.27 -1.64 -28.09
C SER A 171 16.18 -3.10 -27.72
N ASP A 172 16.47 -4.00 -28.66
CA ASP A 172 16.50 -5.47 -28.48
C ASP A 172 17.90 -6.02 -28.12
N LEU A 173 18.91 -5.14 -28.11
CA LEU A 173 20.30 -5.42 -27.73
C LEU A 173 20.96 -6.56 -28.54
N SER A 174 20.46 -6.90 -29.73
CA SER A 174 20.97 -8.02 -30.54
C SER A 174 22.47 -8.00 -30.82
N CYS A 175 23.11 -6.82 -30.90
CA CYS A 175 24.57 -6.73 -31.01
C CYS A 175 25.31 -7.32 -29.80
N LEU A 176 24.77 -7.19 -28.58
CA LEU A 176 25.41 -7.68 -27.34
C LEU A 176 25.35 -9.22 -27.22
N TYR A 177 24.40 -9.87 -27.87
CA TYR A 177 24.32 -11.34 -28.00
C TYR A 177 25.17 -11.88 -29.16
N ASN A 178 25.54 -11.04 -30.13
CA ASN A 178 26.28 -11.44 -31.32
C ASN A 178 27.78 -11.14 -31.16
N SER A 179 28.59 -12.18 -30.96
CA SER A 179 30.04 -12.05 -30.77
C SER A 179 30.78 -11.37 -31.93
N SER A 180 30.29 -11.46 -33.17
CA SER A 180 30.86 -10.73 -34.30
C SER A 180 30.51 -9.24 -34.27
N CYS A 181 29.27 -8.91 -33.92
CA CYS A 181 28.83 -7.52 -33.76
C CYS A 181 29.58 -6.85 -32.60
N LEU A 182 29.63 -7.50 -31.43
CA LEU A 182 30.33 -7.00 -30.26
C LEU A 182 31.84 -6.88 -30.49
N SER A 183 32.48 -7.82 -31.19
CA SER A 183 33.90 -7.69 -31.54
C SER A 183 34.17 -6.52 -32.48
N GLN A 184 33.26 -6.21 -33.41
CA GLN A 184 33.40 -5.02 -34.26
C GLN A 184 33.17 -3.74 -33.46
N LEU A 185 32.17 -3.71 -32.58
CA LEU A 185 31.92 -2.60 -31.66
C LEU A 185 33.14 -2.32 -30.77
N ASN A 186 33.72 -3.36 -30.16
CA ASN A 186 34.96 -3.26 -29.40
C ASN A 186 36.10 -2.67 -30.25
N ASN A 187 36.30 -3.13 -31.49
CA ASN A 187 37.36 -2.59 -32.36
C ASN A 187 37.25 -1.09 -32.65
N TYR A 188 36.05 -0.50 -32.59
CA TYR A 188 35.84 0.94 -32.81
C TYR A 188 35.80 1.77 -31.52
N LEU A 189 35.35 1.21 -30.40
CA LEU A 189 35.23 1.92 -29.11
C LEU A 189 36.46 1.79 -28.20
N ASN A 190 37.33 0.81 -28.44
CA ASN A 190 38.46 0.50 -27.57
C ASN A 190 39.65 1.44 -27.84
N ASP A 191 39.59 2.64 -27.26
CA ASP A 191 40.72 3.57 -27.21
C ASP A 191 41.60 3.32 -25.98
N SER A 192 42.86 3.70 -26.11
CA SER A 192 43.93 3.72 -25.10
C SER A 192 43.58 4.36 -23.76
N LEU A 193 42.57 5.26 -23.71
CA LEU A 193 42.11 5.92 -22.49
C LEU A 193 40.93 5.20 -21.80
N HIS A 194 40.02 4.59 -22.57
CA HIS A 194 38.79 3.96 -22.06
C HIS A 194 38.56 2.59 -22.72
N PRO A 195 39.19 1.51 -22.23
CA PRO A 195 39.18 0.24 -22.93
C PRO A 195 37.84 -0.50 -22.84
N PHE A 196 37.08 -0.55 -23.94
CA PHE A 196 35.79 -1.23 -24.04
C PHE A 196 35.97 -2.75 -24.27
N ASN A 197 36.08 -3.49 -23.17
CA ASN A 197 36.26 -4.95 -23.16
C ASN A 197 34.96 -5.70 -22.82
N ALA A 198 33.92 -5.55 -23.66
CA ALA A 198 32.66 -6.26 -23.47
C ALA A 198 32.74 -7.73 -23.93
N THR A 199 32.16 -8.65 -23.15
CA THR A 199 31.95 -10.06 -23.50
C THR A 199 30.51 -10.30 -23.98
N PRO A 200 30.27 -11.21 -24.96
CA PRO A 200 28.91 -11.49 -25.43
C PRO A 200 28.01 -12.02 -24.32
N LEU A 201 26.74 -11.60 -24.33
CA LEU A 201 25.71 -12.15 -23.45
C LEU A 201 25.38 -13.60 -23.82
N ASN A 202 25.08 -14.43 -22.82
CA ASN A 202 24.67 -15.81 -23.04
C ASN A 202 23.34 -15.87 -23.80
N SER A 203 23.18 -16.84 -24.71
CA SER A 203 21.94 -17.02 -25.46
C SER A 203 20.79 -17.44 -24.53
N VAL A 204 19.82 -16.56 -24.32
CA VAL A 204 18.66 -16.81 -23.46
C VAL A 204 17.61 -17.67 -24.17
N SER A 205 16.74 -18.34 -23.40
CA SER A 205 15.69 -19.25 -23.87
C SER A 205 14.48 -18.57 -24.58
N TYR A 206 14.64 -17.38 -25.14
CA TYR A 206 13.57 -16.64 -25.81
C TYR A 206 13.44 -17.01 -27.30
N SER A 207 12.21 -17.13 -27.79
CA SER A 207 11.91 -17.42 -29.21
C SER A 207 12.23 -16.26 -30.17
N SER A 208 12.29 -15.05 -29.63
CA SER A 208 12.75 -13.80 -30.27
C SER A 208 13.43 -12.95 -29.20
N LEU A 209 14.42 -12.14 -29.58
CA LEU A 209 15.08 -11.26 -28.61
C LEU A 209 14.08 -10.22 -28.06
N PRO A 210 13.90 -10.12 -26.74
CA PRO A 210 13.03 -9.12 -26.13
C PRO A 210 13.64 -7.72 -26.22
N THR A 211 12.79 -6.70 -26.29
CA THR A 211 13.21 -5.31 -26.08
C THR A 211 13.54 -5.06 -24.61
N VAL A 212 14.28 -3.99 -24.31
CA VAL A 212 14.56 -3.56 -22.94
C VAL A 212 13.27 -3.23 -22.19
N ASN A 213 12.22 -2.74 -22.87
CA ASN A 213 10.89 -2.62 -22.29
C ASN A 213 10.35 -3.99 -21.85
N ASP A 214 10.31 -4.99 -22.74
CA ASP A 214 9.84 -6.35 -22.41
C ASP A 214 10.66 -7.02 -21.29
N LEU A 215 11.94 -6.64 -21.14
CA LEU A 215 12.77 -7.03 -20.00
C LEU A 215 12.34 -6.32 -18.70
N ILE A 216 12.01 -5.03 -18.73
CA ILE A 216 11.50 -4.27 -17.57
C ILE A 216 10.12 -4.79 -17.13
N GLU A 217 9.25 -5.22 -18.05
CA GLU A 217 7.98 -5.88 -17.71
C GLU A 217 8.19 -7.19 -16.92
N LYS A 218 9.39 -7.78 -17.03
CA LYS A 218 9.85 -8.95 -16.27
C LYS A 218 10.85 -8.60 -15.16
N LEU A 219 10.98 -7.31 -14.83
CA LEU A 219 11.91 -6.78 -13.84
C LEU A 219 13.38 -7.18 -14.10
N MET A 220 13.76 -7.34 -15.36
CA MET A 220 15.09 -7.78 -15.81
C MET A 220 15.58 -9.07 -15.13
N VAL A 221 14.66 -9.92 -14.63
CA VAL A 221 14.95 -11.21 -14.00
C VAL A 221 14.67 -12.34 -14.99
N ASP A 222 15.68 -13.15 -15.30
CA ASP A 222 15.53 -14.32 -16.18
C ASP A 222 14.73 -15.46 -15.51
N GLU A 223 14.93 -15.72 -14.22
CA GLU A 223 14.22 -16.77 -13.47
C GLU A 223 14.03 -16.41 -11.98
N TRP A 224 12.80 -16.55 -11.48
CA TRP A 224 12.46 -16.41 -10.06
C TRP A 224 12.52 -17.77 -9.35
N ILE A 225 13.67 -18.09 -8.76
CA ILE A 225 13.86 -19.34 -7.99
C ILE A 225 13.27 -19.18 -6.59
N PHE A 226 12.11 -19.79 -6.34
CA PHE A 226 11.44 -19.75 -5.04
C PHE A 226 11.53 -21.08 -4.29
N ASN A 227 12.10 -21.07 -3.08
CA ASN A 227 12.27 -22.25 -2.23
C ASN A 227 11.35 -22.19 -0.98
N SER A 228 10.16 -22.78 -1.07
CA SER A 228 9.24 -22.94 0.06
C SER A 228 9.53 -24.23 0.85
N SER A 229 9.54 -24.18 2.18
CA SER A 229 9.72 -25.36 3.04
C SER A 229 8.52 -25.57 3.97
N TYR A 230 7.61 -26.48 3.59
CA TYR A 230 6.49 -26.87 4.44
C TYR A 230 6.97 -27.51 5.76
N GLN A 231 8.06 -28.27 5.75
CA GLN A 231 8.67 -28.84 6.96
C GLN A 231 9.13 -27.75 7.94
N SER A 232 9.68 -26.64 7.44
CA SER A 232 10.09 -25.50 8.27
C SER A 232 8.86 -24.80 8.86
N TYR A 233 7.84 -24.52 8.05
CA TYR A 233 6.55 -23.99 8.51
C TYR A 233 5.93 -24.86 9.61
N PHE A 234 5.80 -26.17 9.35
CA PHE A 234 5.26 -27.15 10.30
C PHE A 234 6.02 -27.14 11.64
N SER A 235 7.36 -27.11 11.58
CA SER A 235 8.21 -27.08 12.78
C SER A 235 8.07 -25.80 13.61
N GLN A 236 7.79 -24.66 12.95
CA GLN A 236 7.56 -23.38 13.63
C GLN A 236 6.14 -23.28 14.21
N CYS A 237 5.13 -23.83 13.53
CA CYS A 237 3.76 -23.86 14.03
C CYS A 237 3.60 -24.69 15.32
N ASN A 238 4.48 -25.68 15.54
CA ASN A 238 4.64 -26.42 16.81
C ASN A 238 3.30 -26.82 17.47
N SER A 239 2.39 -27.42 16.69
CA SER A 239 0.99 -27.60 17.07
C SER A 239 0.84 -28.49 18.32
N SER A 240 0.48 -27.87 19.45
CA SER A 240 0.38 -28.55 20.75
C SER A 240 -0.91 -29.35 20.96
N ILE A 241 -1.97 -29.05 20.19
CA ILE A 241 -3.31 -29.64 20.33
C ILE A 241 -3.84 -30.01 18.94
N CYS A 242 -4.30 -31.24 18.79
CA CYS A 242 -4.96 -31.72 17.58
C CYS A 242 -6.41 -32.14 17.94
N THR A 243 -7.38 -31.30 17.58
CA THR A 243 -8.80 -31.49 17.91
C THR A 243 -9.52 -32.29 16.82
N TYR A 244 -9.95 -33.50 17.15
CA TYR A 244 -10.82 -34.31 16.29
C TYR A 244 -12.24 -34.35 16.86
N THR A 245 -13.24 -34.03 16.04
CA THR A 245 -14.65 -34.07 16.42
C THR A 245 -15.22 -35.47 16.22
N TYR A 246 -15.51 -36.16 17.32
CA TYR A 246 -16.31 -37.39 17.33
C TYR A 246 -17.65 -37.12 18.05
N THR A 247 -18.76 -37.56 17.46
CA THR A 247 -20.08 -37.41 18.08
C THR A 247 -20.26 -38.41 19.22
N LYS A 248 -19.89 -38.00 20.45
CA LYS A 248 -20.13 -38.78 21.66
C LYS A 248 -21.61 -38.71 22.04
N GLN A 249 -22.31 -39.85 22.01
CA GLN A 249 -23.71 -39.91 22.42
C GLN A 249 -23.83 -39.91 23.96
N PHE A 250 -24.49 -38.88 24.47
CA PHE A 250 -24.87 -38.63 25.87
C PHE A 250 -23.75 -38.30 26.87
N ASP A 251 -24.03 -37.30 27.70
CA ASP A 251 -23.25 -36.92 28.86
C ASP A 251 -23.22 -38.06 29.90
N VAL A 252 -22.04 -38.38 30.42
CA VAL A 252 -21.82 -39.43 31.40
C VAL A 252 -22.59 -39.16 32.70
N LEU A 253 -22.72 -37.89 33.11
CA LEU A 253 -23.51 -37.52 34.29
C LEU A 253 -25.02 -37.71 34.03
N PHE A 254 -25.49 -37.44 32.81
CA PHE A 254 -26.87 -37.72 32.40
C PHE A 254 -27.15 -39.23 32.34
N MET A 255 -26.23 -40.03 31.81
CA MET A 255 -26.35 -41.50 31.85
C MET A 255 -26.31 -42.03 33.29
N ALA A 256 -25.40 -41.57 34.14
CA ALA A 256 -25.30 -42.01 35.54
C ALA A 256 -26.56 -41.66 36.35
N THR A 257 -27.08 -40.43 36.21
CA THR A 257 -28.34 -40.02 36.89
C THR A 257 -29.57 -40.74 36.33
N THR A 258 -29.62 -41.01 35.03
CA THR A 258 -30.68 -41.82 34.40
C THR A 258 -30.60 -43.29 34.84
N VAL A 259 -29.40 -43.86 35.00
CA VAL A 259 -29.20 -45.22 35.52
C VAL A 259 -29.56 -45.30 37.02
N ILE A 260 -29.15 -44.34 37.85
CA ILE A 260 -29.52 -44.31 39.28
C ILE A 260 -31.04 -44.15 39.45
N SER A 261 -31.68 -43.27 38.67
CA SER A 261 -33.12 -43.05 38.75
C SER A 261 -33.94 -44.22 38.20
N SER A 262 -33.49 -44.86 37.11
CA SER A 262 -34.11 -46.08 36.59
C SER A 262 -33.90 -47.29 37.51
N ILE A 263 -32.75 -47.43 38.19
CA ILE A 263 -32.58 -48.44 39.25
C ILE A 263 -33.60 -48.21 40.38
N GLY A 264 -33.80 -46.96 40.83
CA GLY A 264 -34.83 -46.62 41.82
C GLY A 264 -36.25 -46.97 41.37
N GLY A 265 -36.60 -46.67 40.11
CA GLY A 265 -37.87 -47.04 39.49
C GLY A 265 -38.06 -48.56 39.37
N ILE A 266 -37.05 -49.26 38.84
CA ILE A 266 -37.05 -50.72 38.61
C ILE A 266 -37.14 -51.48 39.93
N VAL A 267 -36.41 -51.08 40.98
CA VAL A 267 -36.52 -51.69 42.33
C VAL A 267 -37.93 -51.49 42.90
N THR A 268 -38.54 -50.33 42.68
CA THR A 268 -39.91 -50.05 43.13
C THR A 268 -40.93 -50.90 42.39
N ILE A 269 -40.82 -51.02 41.06
CA ILE A 269 -41.67 -51.86 40.22
C ILE A 269 -41.49 -53.35 40.58
N LEU A 270 -40.25 -53.82 40.78
CA LEU A 270 -39.97 -55.20 41.19
C LEU A 270 -40.61 -55.52 42.55
N MET A 271 -40.56 -54.62 43.54
CA MET A 271 -41.28 -54.83 44.81
C MET A 271 -42.81 -54.85 44.61
N LEU A 272 -43.35 -54.07 43.67
CA LEU A 272 -44.79 -53.97 43.40
C LEU A 272 -45.32 -55.18 42.60
N VAL A 273 -44.49 -55.81 41.76
CA VAL A 273 -44.82 -57.01 40.97
C VAL A 273 -44.53 -58.32 41.71
N THR A 274 -43.46 -58.39 42.52
CA THR A 274 -43.12 -59.63 43.25
C THR A 274 -44.11 -59.97 44.35
N LEU A 275 -44.67 -58.98 45.07
CA LEU A 275 -45.65 -59.23 46.14
C LEU A 275 -46.93 -59.94 45.62
N PRO A 276 -47.62 -59.44 44.58
CA PRO A 276 -48.78 -60.12 44.00
C PRO A 276 -48.44 -61.50 43.43
N SER A 277 -47.35 -61.61 42.66
CA SER A 277 -46.98 -62.87 42.01
C SER A 277 -46.64 -63.98 43.00
N VAL A 278 -45.90 -63.69 44.08
CA VAL A 278 -45.61 -64.67 45.14
C VAL A 278 -46.89 -65.02 45.92
N THR A 279 -47.77 -64.06 46.17
CA THR A 279 -49.08 -64.34 46.82
C THR A 279 -49.96 -65.25 45.95
N PHE A 280 -49.91 -65.09 44.63
CA PHE A 280 -50.62 -65.93 43.67
C PHE A 280 -50.03 -67.34 43.60
N ILE A 281 -48.70 -67.47 43.53
CA ILE A 281 -47.99 -68.76 43.50
C ILE A 281 -48.20 -69.53 44.81
N CYS A 282 -48.13 -68.89 45.97
CA CYS A 282 -48.42 -69.53 47.27
C CYS A 282 -49.88 -70.00 47.36
N ARG A 283 -50.85 -69.22 46.86
CA ARG A 283 -52.26 -69.66 46.76
C ARG A 283 -52.45 -70.83 45.79
N PHE A 284 -51.62 -70.95 44.76
CA PHE A 284 -51.69 -72.05 43.79
C PHE A 284 -51.09 -73.36 44.36
N ILE A 285 -49.94 -73.28 45.04
CA ILE A 285 -49.27 -74.43 45.66
C ILE A 285 -50.12 -75.01 46.81
N TYR A 286 -50.79 -74.17 47.61
CA TYR A 286 -51.59 -74.62 48.74
C TYR A 286 -52.90 -75.35 48.34
N ARG A 287 -53.31 -75.31 47.06
CA ARG A 287 -54.62 -75.83 46.60
C ARG A 287 -54.63 -77.31 46.21
N ARG A 288 -53.50 -78.03 46.28
CA ARG A 288 -53.32 -79.38 45.68
C ARG A 288 -53.20 -80.57 46.67
N ARG A 289 -53.48 -80.40 47.98
CA ARG A 289 -53.58 -81.53 48.93
C ARG A 289 -54.76 -81.39 49.91
N ARG A 290 -55.61 -82.42 49.90
CA ARG A 290 -56.62 -82.82 50.92
C ARG A 290 -56.01 -83.99 51.72
N LEU A 291 -56.41 -84.41 52.94
CA LEU A 291 -57.38 -84.07 54.02
C LEU A 291 -56.89 -84.91 55.26
N PRO A 292 -57.52 -84.96 56.45
CA PRO A 292 -58.41 -84.02 57.17
C PRO A 292 -57.99 -83.79 58.66
N ILE A 293 -58.89 -83.14 59.44
CA ILE A 293 -59.16 -83.29 60.90
C ILE A 293 -58.79 -82.12 61.87
N ILE A 294 -59.81 -81.77 62.66
CA ILE A 294 -59.92 -80.89 63.85
C ILE A 294 -59.75 -79.37 63.68
N GLN A 295 -60.82 -78.66 64.06
CA GLN A 295 -60.84 -77.22 64.33
C GLN A 295 -60.16 -76.92 65.67
N THR A 296 -59.23 -75.97 65.67
CA THR A 296 -59.10 -75.01 66.77
C THR A 296 -58.98 -73.60 66.19
N GLU A 297 -59.93 -72.77 66.57
CA GLU A 297 -59.97 -71.34 66.28
C GLU A 297 -58.94 -70.65 67.19
N ILE A 298 -57.81 -70.22 66.64
CA ILE A 298 -56.80 -69.43 67.35
C ILE A 298 -56.35 -68.29 66.45
N ASP A 299 -56.79 -67.09 66.80
CA ASP A 299 -56.47 -65.82 66.16
C ASP A 299 -55.18 -65.23 66.78
N PRO A 300 -54.04 -65.11 66.06
CA PRO A 300 -52.76 -64.75 66.67
C PRO A 300 -52.14 -63.49 66.05
N TYR A 301 -52.87 -62.37 65.99
CA TYR A 301 -52.20 -61.06 66.06
C TYR A 301 -53.05 -59.94 66.68
N LYS A 302 -53.02 -59.85 68.02
CA LYS A 302 -53.54 -58.69 68.76
C LYS A 302 -52.59 -57.51 68.60
N GLN A 303 -52.62 -56.88 67.42
CA GLN A 303 -51.82 -55.70 67.09
C GLN A 303 -52.12 -54.58 68.09
N SER A 304 -51.09 -54.04 68.74
CA SER A 304 -51.33 -53.03 69.78
C SER A 304 -51.94 -51.76 69.16
N ALA A 305 -52.87 -51.11 69.88
CA ALA A 305 -53.43 -49.83 69.46
C ALA A 305 -52.36 -48.73 69.29
N HIS A 306 -51.17 -48.94 69.88
CA HIS A 306 -50.01 -48.08 69.77
C HIS A 306 -49.32 -48.18 68.39
N ASP A 307 -49.29 -49.36 67.78
CA ASP A 307 -48.62 -49.60 66.49
C ASP A 307 -49.46 -49.12 65.31
N LEU A 308 -50.77 -49.36 65.33
CA LEU A 308 -51.71 -48.80 64.34
C LEU A 308 -51.71 -47.26 64.34
N LYS A 309 -51.52 -46.63 65.51
CA LYS A 309 -51.42 -45.17 65.62
C LYS A 309 -50.08 -44.65 65.09
N ASN A 310 -48.97 -45.35 65.35
CA ASN A 310 -47.67 -45.03 64.76
C ASN A 310 -47.68 -45.18 63.22
N GLN A 311 -48.27 -46.26 62.68
CA GLN A 311 -48.38 -46.47 61.23
C GLN A 311 -49.20 -45.36 60.55
N ARG A 312 -50.31 -44.90 61.15
CA ARG A 312 -51.10 -43.77 60.65
C ARG A 312 -50.37 -42.43 60.69
N ILE A 313 -49.51 -42.20 61.68
CA ILE A 313 -48.70 -40.97 61.77
C ILE A 313 -47.57 -41.00 60.75
N ILE A 314 -46.85 -42.12 60.61
CA ILE A 314 -45.79 -42.30 59.62
C ILE A 314 -46.32 -42.10 58.19
N THR A 315 -47.46 -42.70 57.85
CA THR A 315 -48.06 -42.55 56.51
C THR A 315 -48.54 -41.12 56.25
N ARG A 316 -49.18 -40.44 57.23
CA ARG A 316 -49.59 -39.03 57.07
C ARG A 316 -48.39 -38.09 56.90
N LEU A 317 -47.33 -38.27 57.69
CA LEU A 317 -46.12 -37.46 57.57
C LEU A 317 -45.41 -37.70 56.23
N PHE A 318 -45.31 -38.96 55.80
CA PHE A 318 -44.77 -39.34 54.48
C PHE A 318 -45.55 -38.67 53.35
N ILE A 319 -46.88 -38.74 53.36
CA ILE A 319 -47.72 -38.14 52.30
C ILE A 319 -47.57 -36.62 52.27
N ILE A 320 -47.58 -35.95 53.43
CA ILE A 320 -47.44 -34.48 53.50
C ILE A 320 -46.07 -34.02 53.01
N LEU A 321 -44.99 -34.66 53.47
CA LEU A 321 -43.62 -34.35 53.02
C LEU A 321 -43.44 -34.59 51.53
N MET A 322 -44.00 -35.69 51.01
CA MET A 322 -43.95 -36.06 49.59
C MET A 322 -44.73 -35.09 48.70
N ILE A 323 -45.89 -34.59 49.14
CA ILE A 323 -46.62 -33.52 48.42
C ILE A 323 -45.82 -32.20 48.44
N ILE A 324 -45.32 -31.76 49.59
CA ILE A 324 -44.58 -30.49 49.70
C ILE A 324 -43.31 -30.51 48.83
N THR A 325 -42.54 -31.59 48.90
CA THR A 325 -41.31 -31.73 48.11
C THR A 325 -41.57 -31.88 46.62
N LEU A 326 -42.63 -32.59 46.21
CA LEU A 326 -43.03 -32.62 44.79
C LEU A 326 -43.46 -31.25 44.28
N SER A 327 -44.24 -30.48 45.05
CA SER A 327 -44.64 -29.12 44.65
C SER A 327 -43.44 -28.18 44.48
N LEU A 328 -42.47 -28.24 45.40
CA LEU A 328 -41.22 -27.47 45.29
C LEU A 328 -40.37 -27.92 44.09
N LEU A 329 -40.31 -29.22 43.83
CA LEU A 329 -39.56 -29.80 42.71
C LEU A 329 -40.18 -29.42 41.36
N ILE A 330 -41.51 -29.47 41.24
CA ILE A 330 -42.27 -29.03 40.06
C ILE A 330 -42.05 -27.53 39.80
N LEU A 331 -42.12 -26.70 40.86
CA LEU A 331 -41.88 -25.27 40.74
C LEU A 331 -40.44 -25.00 40.24
N TYR A 332 -39.45 -25.63 40.86
CA TYR A 332 -38.04 -25.50 40.46
C TYR A 332 -37.78 -25.93 39.00
N THR A 333 -38.26 -27.11 38.59
CA THR A 333 -38.07 -27.60 37.22
C THR A 333 -38.82 -26.76 36.19
N SER A 334 -40.02 -26.24 36.53
CA SER A 334 -40.78 -25.33 35.65
C SER A 334 -40.12 -23.97 35.41
N LEU A 335 -39.30 -23.50 36.36
CA LEU A 335 -38.56 -22.24 36.27
C LEU A 335 -37.17 -22.40 35.64
N THR A 336 -36.76 -23.62 35.30
CA THR A 336 -35.44 -23.90 34.73
C THR A 336 -35.47 -23.64 33.21
N ILE A 337 -34.68 -22.66 32.75
CA ILE A 337 -34.48 -22.37 31.33
C ILE A 337 -33.40 -23.31 30.78
N ILE A 338 -33.65 -23.88 29.61
CA ILE A 338 -32.71 -24.74 28.88
C ILE A 338 -32.28 -24.02 27.60
N THR A 339 -30.97 -23.93 27.38
CA THR A 339 -30.38 -23.48 26.11
C THR A 339 -30.37 -24.64 25.12
N GLU A 340 -31.16 -24.56 24.05
CA GLU A 340 -31.13 -25.54 22.95
C GLU A 340 -30.21 -25.02 21.83
N THR A 341 -29.34 -25.90 21.32
CA THR A 341 -28.40 -25.61 20.23
C THR A 341 -28.88 -26.30 18.96
N VAL A 342 -29.12 -25.55 17.89
CA VAL A 342 -29.62 -26.06 16.62
C VAL A 342 -28.53 -25.95 15.56
N THR A 343 -28.27 -27.04 14.83
CA THR A 343 -27.33 -27.08 13.70
C THR A 343 -28.09 -27.22 12.39
N VAL A 344 -27.95 -26.25 11.49
CA VAL A 344 -28.49 -26.27 10.13
C VAL A 344 -27.33 -26.62 9.18
N LYS A 345 -27.45 -27.71 8.43
CA LYS A 345 -26.43 -28.14 7.46
C LYS A 345 -26.66 -27.46 6.11
N GLN A 346 -25.58 -27.06 5.43
CA GLN A 346 -25.56 -26.42 4.11
C GLN A 346 -26.69 -25.37 3.94
N PRO A 347 -26.71 -24.32 4.78
CA PRO A 347 -27.73 -23.28 4.69
C PRO A 347 -27.61 -22.53 3.36
N THR A 348 -28.75 -22.23 2.74
CA THR A 348 -28.80 -21.28 1.63
C THR A 348 -28.69 -19.86 2.17
N ILE A 349 -28.30 -18.91 1.32
CA ILE A 349 -28.21 -17.49 1.72
C ILE A 349 -29.52 -16.97 2.33
N ASN A 350 -30.68 -17.35 1.79
CA ASN A 350 -32.00 -16.96 2.33
C ASN A 350 -32.20 -17.51 3.76
N VAL A 351 -31.85 -18.77 4.00
CA VAL A 351 -31.92 -19.38 5.35
C VAL A 351 -30.96 -18.69 6.31
N TYR A 352 -29.74 -18.36 5.86
CA TYR A 352 -28.81 -17.56 6.65
C TYR A 352 -29.40 -16.18 6.99
N THR A 353 -30.00 -15.46 6.03
CA THR A 353 -30.58 -14.14 6.30
C THR A 353 -31.72 -14.19 7.32
N GLU A 354 -32.61 -15.19 7.25
CA GLU A 354 -33.68 -15.36 8.23
C GLU A 354 -33.12 -15.66 9.63
N LEU A 355 -32.15 -16.59 9.72
CA LEU A 355 -31.48 -16.91 10.98
C LEU A 355 -30.72 -15.71 11.55
N GLN A 356 -30.05 -14.93 10.70
CA GLN A 356 -29.28 -13.75 11.10
C GLN A 356 -30.21 -12.65 11.63
N THR A 357 -31.38 -12.42 11.04
CA THR A 357 -32.37 -11.48 11.57
C THR A 357 -32.91 -11.92 12.94
N LYS A 358 -33.05 -13.23 13.18
CA LYS A 358 -33.72 -13.78 14.37
C LYS A 358 -32.80 -14.16 15.53
N TYR A 359 -31.54 -14.50 15.23
CA TYR A 359 -30.56 -15.07 16.18
C TYR A 359 -29.15 -14.45 16.04
N SER A 360 -29.04 -13.20 15.57
CA SER A 360 -27.77 -12.47 15.30
C SER A 360 -26.70 -12.56 16.40
N GLN A 361 -27.09 -12.70 17.67
CA GLN A 361 -26.18 -12.76 18.81
C GLN A 361 -25.56 -14.14 19.05
N THR A 362 -26.16 -15.22 18.52
CA THR A 362 -25.76 -16.61 18.79
C THR A 362 -25.53 -17.43 17.52
N LEU A 363 -25.84 -16.89 16.34
CA LEU A 363 -25.60 -17.53 15.05
C LEU A 363 -24.10 -17.52 14.69
N VAL A 364 -23.54 -18.70 14.42
CA VAL A 364 -22.17 -18.91 13.97
C VAL A 364 -22.18 -19.84 12.76
N CYS A 365 -21.57 -19.41 11.66
CA CYS A 365 -21.54 -20.12 10.39
C CYS A 365 -20.09 -20.17 9.89
N PRO A 366 -19.28 -21.20 10.21
CA PRO A 366 -17.90 -21.29 9.75
C PRO A 366 -17.81 -21.41 8.23
N CYS A 367 -16.91 -20.64 7.61
CA CYS A 367 -16.61 -20.74 6.18
C CYS A 367 -15.78 -22.00 5.87
N THR A 368 -15.83 -22.51 4.63
CA THR A 368 -14.92 -23.56 4.16
C THR A 368 -13.53 -23.05 3.82
N GLN A 369 -13.43 -21.80 3.38
CA GLN A 369 -12.18 -21.10 3.11
C GLN A 369 -12.13 -19.86 4.02
N ILE A 370 -10.95 -19.61 4.61
CA ILE A 370 -10.74 -18.50 5.55
C ILE A 370 -10.24 -17.25 4.81
N THR A 371 -9.66 -17.41 3.63
CA THR A 371 -9.21 -16.33 2.76
C THR A 371 -9.99 -16.37 1.44
N LEU A 372 -10.33 -15.19 0.90
CA LEU A 372 -11.21 -15.04 -0.27
C LEU A 372 -10.74 -13.85 -1.13
N ASP A 373 -10.32 -14.08 -2.38
CA ASP A 373 -9.89 -12.99 -3.29
C ASP A 373 -10.98 -11.91 -3.46
N TYR A 374 -10.61 -10.63 -3.39
CA TYR A 374 -11.55 -9.51 -3.55
C TYR A 374 -12.29 -9.55 -4.89
N GLU A 375 -11.63 -9.99 -5.97
CA GLU A 375 -12.23 -10.11 -7.32
C GLU A 375 -13.55 -10.92 -7.32
N LYS A 376 -13.70 -11.88 -6.40
CA LYS A 376 -14.90 -12.74 -6.39
C LYS A 376 -16.16 -12.04 -5.89
N PHE A 377 -16.04 -10.88 -5.23
CA PHE A 377 -17.17 -10.19 -4.62
C PHE A 377 -17.11 -8.66 -4.65
N ILE A 378 -16.02 -8.07 -5.13
CA ILE A 378 -15.86 -6.64 -5.44
C ILE A 378 -15.47 -6.52 -6.93
N SER A 379 -16.11 -5.62 -7.67
CA SER A 379 -15.73 -5.27 -9.03
C SER A 379 -15.73 -3.75 -9.23
N PHE A 380 -14.94 -3.27 -10.20
CA PHE A 380 -14.79 -1.85 -10.55
C PHE A 380 -14.97 -1.65 -12.05
N HIS A 381 -15.65 -0.58 -12.44
CA HIS A 381 -15.86 -0.19 -13.84
C HIS A 381 -15.67 1.33 -14.02
N PRO A 382 -14.44 1.85 -13.79
CA PRO A 382 -14.19 3.28 -13.78
C PRO A 382 -14.54 3.93 -15.13
N THR A 383 -15.29 5.02 -15.07
CA THR A 383 -15.55 5.91 -16.22
C THR A 383 -14.66 7.13 -16.10
N PHE A 384 -13.85 7.37 -17.13
CA PHE A 384 -12.92 8.49 -17.22
C PHE A 384 -13.58 9.75 -17.76
N HIS A 385 -12.96 10.91 -17.50
CA HIS A 385 -13.38 12.22 -17.97
C HIS A 385 -13.47 12.25 -19.50
N GLN A 386 -14.50 12.90 -20.03
CA GLN A 386 -14.85 12.88 -21.46
C GLN A 386 -13.68 13.26 -22.38
N ILE A 387 -12.76 14.12 -21.92
CA ILE A 387 -11.56 14.50 -22.65
C ILE A 387 -10.74 13.30 -23.13
N CYS A 388 -10.63 12.24 -22.33
CA CYS A 388 -9.82 11.06 -22.61
C CYS A 388 -10.41 10.14 -23.70
N SER A 389 -11.65 10.39 -24.12
CA SER A 389 -12.32 9.70 -25.24
C SER A 389 -12.71 10.66 -26.37
N SER A 390 -12.21 11.90 -26.33
CA SER A 390 -12.53 12.96 -27.29
C SER A 390 -11.50 13.10 -28.40
N ASP A 391 -11.87 13.79 -29.48
CA ASP A 391 -10.96 14.10 -30.59
C ASP A 391 -9.71 14.88 -30.13
N PHE A 392 -9.80 15.64 -29.03
CA PHE A 392 -8.75 16.51 -28.49
C PHE A 392 -7.50 15.79 -27.95
N VAL A 393 -7.56 14.46 -27.77
CA VAL A 393 -6.42 13.63 -27.38
C VAL A 393 -5.90 12.77 -28.53
N THR A 394 -6.48 12.88 -29.72
CA THR A 394 -6.07 12.12 -30.92
C THR A 394 -4.87 12.75 -31.63
N THR A 395 -4.14 11.95 -32.41
CA THR A 395 -3.05 12.45 -33.26
C THR A 395 -3.57 13.45 -34.30
N GLN A 396 -4.77 13.28 -34.84
CA GLN A 396 -5.36 14.18 -35.83
C GLN A 396 -5.53 15.62 -35.31
N TRP A 397 -5.93 15.77 -34.05
CA TRP A 397 -6.00 17.08 -33.40
C TRP A 397 -4.62 17.65 -33.04
N ILE A 398 -3.66 16.80 -32.64
CA ILE A 398 -2.28 17.23 -32.36
C ILE A 398 -1.60 17.72 -33.64
N ASP A 399 -1.73 16.97 -34.74
CA ASP A 399 -1.11 17.22 -36.04
C ASP A 399 -1.69 18.50 -36.70
N PHE A 400 -2.92 18.90 -36.35
CA PHE A 400 -3.52 20.16 -36.81
C PHE A 400 -2.69 21.40 -36.42
N PHE A 401 -1.96 21.35 -35.30
CA PHE A 401 -1.10 22.45 -34.86
C PHE A 401 0.32 22.40 -35.47
N LEU A 402 0.63 21.41 -36.31
CA LEU A 402 1.91 21.39 -37.05
C LEU A 402 1.85 22.38 -38.22
N THR A 403 2.75 23.36 -38.20
CA THR A 403 2.84 24.44 -39.20
C THR A 403 4.29 24.71 -39.57
N ASP A 404 4.55 25.16 -40.80
CA ASP A 404 5.89 25.63 -41.24
C ASP A 404 6.22 27.07 -40.77
N VAL A 405 5.38 27.66 -39.90
CA VAL A 405 5.53 29.06 -39.44
C VAL A 405 6.12 29.09 -38.03
N LEU A 406 7.17 29.89 -37.84
CA LEU A 406 7.74 30.16 -36.53
C LEU A 406 6.84 31.15 -35.76
N PHE A 407 6.42 30.76 -34.55
CA PHE A 407 5.65 31.60 -33.64
C PHE A 407 6.46 31.93 -32.38
N LEU A 408 6.07 33.00 -31.68
CA LEU A 408 6.64 33.33 -30.37
C LEU A 408 6.49 32.17 -29.38
N ALA A 409 7.41 32.07 -28.43
CA ALA A 409 7.37 31.03 -27.39
C ALA A 409 6.04 31.02 -26.61
N ASN A 410 5.41 32.18 -26.40
CA ASN A 410 4.15 32.37 -25.68
C ASN A 410 2.90 32.43 -26.58
N ASP A 411 3.00 32.01 -27.85
CA ASP A 411 1.85 31.78 -28.71
C ASP A 411 1.36 30.33 -28.54
N VAL A 412 0.06 30.17 -28.34
CA VAL A 412 -0.55 28.84 -28.14
C VAL A 412 -0.24 27.86 -29.27
N ARG A 413 -0.05 28.32 -30.52
CA ARG A 413 0.21 27.44 -31.68
C ARG A 413 1.56 26.73 -31.58
N ASN A 414 2.54 27.32 -30.88
CA ASN A 414 3.84 26.72 -30.63
C ASN A 414 3.76 25.62 -29.54
N MET A 415 3.05 25.90 -28.44
CA MET A 415 2.95 24.99 -27.30
C MET A 415 1.90 23.87 -27.48
N ALA A 416 0.84 24.12 -28.26
CA ALA A 416 -0.32 23.23 -28.39
C ALA A 416 0.00 21.77 -28.75
N PRO A 417 0.88 21.44 -29.71
CA PRO A 417 1.19 20.05 -30.03
C PRO A 417 1.68 19.25 -28.81
N LEU A 418 2.53 19.87 -27.99
CA LEU A 418 3.07 19.27 -26.78
C LEU A 418 2.04 19.25 -25.65
N TYR A 419 1.23 20.30 -25.50
CA TYR A 419 0.12 20.36 -24.55
C TYR A 419 -0.87 19.21 -24.76
N TYR A 420 -1.37 19.01 -25.99
CA TYR A 420 -2.36 17.97 -26.29
C TYR A 420 -1.75 16.56 -26.26
N ARG A 421 -0.49 16.40 -26.69
CA ARG A 421 0.25 15.13 -26.54
C ARG A 421 0.41 14.75 -25.07
N THR A 422 0.76 15.71 -24.21
CA THR A 422 0.87 15.53 -22.75
C THR A 422 -0.46 15.12 -22.12
N LEU A 423 -1.55 15.81 -22.48
CA LEU A 423 -2.91 15.49 -22.02
C LEU A 423 -3.35 14.08 -22.43
N SER A 424 -3.07 13.68 -23.67
CA SER A 424 -3.30 12.32 -24.18
C SER A 424 -2.52 11.27 -23.39
N THR A 425 -1.24 11.52 -23.11
CA THR A 425 -0.41 10.62 -22.30
C THR A 425 -0.91 10.51 -20.86
N PHE A 426 -1.33 11.61 -20.22
CA PHE A 426 -1.90 11.56 -18.87
C PHE A 426 -3.23 10.77 -18.79
N CYS A 427 -4.07 10.84 -19.84
CA CYS A 427 -5.26 10.00 -19.94
C CYS A 427 -4.91 8.51 -19.96
N ASN A 428 -3.98 8.09 -20.82
CA ASN A 428 -3.51 6.70 -20.88
C ASN A 428 -2.86 6.25 -19.57
N LEU A 429 -1.99 7.09 -19.00
CA LEU A 429 -1.30 6.83 -17.74
C LEU A 429 -2.26 6.66 -16.56
N SER A 430 -3.37 7.41 -16.54
CA SER A 430 -4.41 7.26 -15.52
C SER A 430 -5.14 5.91 -15.66
N VAL A 431 -5.44 5.49 -16.89
CA VAL A 431 -6.03 4.17 -17.20
C VAL A 431 -5.07 3.04 -16.77
N ASP A 432 -3.81 3.11 -17.16
CA ASP A 432 -2.79 2.10 -16.84
C ASP A 432 -2.54 1.99 -15.33
N THR A 433 -2.45 3.13 -14.63
CA THR A 433 -2.30 3.18 -13.16
C THR A 433 -3.43 2.44 -12.46
N ILE A 434 -4.68 2.66 -12.88
CA ILE A 434 -5.85 2.00 -12.27
C ILE A 434 -5.89 0.52 -12.64
N ASN A 435 -5.65 0.15 -13.90
CA ASN A 435 -5.61 -1.25 -14.31
C ASN A 435 -4.55 -2.04 -13.53
N ASN A 436 -3.35 -1.47 -13.39
CA ASN A 436 -2.26 -2.07 -12.62
C ASN A 436 -2.57 -2.15 -11.11
N ALA A 437 -3.23 -1.13 -10.54
CA ALA A 437 -3.68 -1.18 -9.15
C ALA A 437 -4.81 -2.22 -8.94
N LEU A 438 -5.72 -2.36 -9.90
CA LEU A 438 -6.78 -3.38 -9.90
C LEU A 438 -6.23 -4.80 -10.01
N LEU A 439 -5.15 -5.03 -10.78
CA LEU A 439 -4.47 -6.34 -10.78
C LEU A 439 -4.02 -6.72 -9.37
N VAL A 440 -3.38 -5.81 -8.63
CA VAL A 440 -2.96 -6.06 -7.24
C VAL A 440 -4.17 -6.25 -6.32
N PHE A 441 -5.17 -5.37 -6.41
CA PHE A 441 -6.38 -5.42 -5.56
C PHE A 441 -7.15 -6.73 -5.74
N ASN A 442 -7.32 -7.20 -6.99
CA ASN A 442 -8.08 -8.40 -7.31
C ASN A 442 -7.48 -9.66 -6.66
N PHE A 443 -6.15 -9.73 -6.52
CA PHE A 443 -5.45 -10.83 -5.84
C PHE A 443 -5.30 -10.65 -4.32
N THR A 444 -5.75 -9.53 -3.72
CA THR A 444 -5.73 -9.38 -2.26
C THR A 444 -6.89 -10.15 -1.60
N GLU A 445 -6.60 -10.81 -0.48
CA GLU A 445 -7.51 -11.72 0.21
C GLU A 445 -8.29 -11.06 1.36
N TYR A 446 -9.60 -11.33 1.43
CA TYR A 446 -10.45 -11.03 2.58
C TYR A 446 -10.39 -12.17 3.60
N VAL A 447 -9.90 -11.88 4.81
CA VAL A 447 -9.71 -12.89 5.86
C VAL A 447 -10.93 -12.98 6.77
N THR A 448 -11.59 -14.14 6.81
CA THR A 448 -12.79 -14.35 7.64
C THR A 448 -13.01 -15.81 8.04
N LYS A 449 -13.23 -16.05 9.34
CA LYS A 449 -13.45 -17.40 9.89
C LYS A 449 -14.90 -17.89 9.75
N ASN A 450 -15.85 -16.96 9.86
CA ASN A 450 -17.29 -17.22 9.84
C ASN A 450 -17.95 -16.23 8.88
N VAL A 451 -19.10 -16.59 8.30
CA VAL A 451 -19.95 -15.67 7.52
C VAL A 451 -20.17 -14.39 8.32
N GLN A 452 -19.67 -13.26 7.81
CA GLN A 452 -19.85 -11.97 8.45
C GLN A 452 -21.30 -11.49 8.34
N GLN A 453 -21.73 -10.73 9.34
CA GLN A 453 -23.06 -10.10 9.31
C GLN A 453 -23.10 -9.11 8.14
N ILE A 454 -24.20 -9.07 7.37
CA ILE A 454 -24.33 -8.25 6.16
C ILE A 454 -23.86 -6.80 6.36
N ASN A 455 -24.35 -6.14 7.42
CA ASN A 455 -23.99 -4.75 7.71
C ASN A 455 -22.51 -4.55 8.07
N LEU A 456 -21.88 -5.56 8.71
CA LEU A 456 -20.47 -5.53 9.08
C LEU A 456 -19.58 -5.78 7.87
N PHE A 457 -19.93 -6.79 7.05
CA PHE A 457 -19.29 -7.05 5.77
C PHE A 457 -19.33 -5.80 4.90
N GLN A 458 -20.52 -5.23 4.67
CA GLN A 458 -20.70 -4.05 3.83
C GLN A 458 -19.83 -2.88 4.30
N SER A 459 -19.89 -2.52 5.58
CA SER A 459 -19.07 -1.45 6.17
C SER A 459 -17.57 -1.69 5.98
N GLN A 460 -17.08 -2.92 6.22
CA GLN A 460 -15.68 -3.27 6.01
C GLN A 460 -15.28 -3.20 4.53
N THR A 461 -16.10 -3.70 3.62
CA THR A 461 -15.82 -3.67 2.18
C THR A 461 -15.88 -2.25 1.60
N GLU A 462 -16.78 -1.40 2.08
CA GLU A 462 -16.82 0.03 1.71
C GLU A 462 -15.55 0.76 2.19
N GLN A 463 -15.03 0.41 3.38
CA GLN A 463 -13.73 0.92 3.86
C GLN A 463 -12.56 0.42 3.00
N ILE A 464 -12.52 -0.87 2.65
CA ILE A 464 -11.49 -1.46 1.77
C ILE A 464 -11.49 -0.78 0.39
N VAL A 465 -12.68 -0.56 -0.20
CA VAL A 465 -12.84 0.11 -1.49
C VAL A 465 -12.42 1.58 -1.41
N ASN A 466 -12.84 2.31 -0.38
CA ASN A 466 -12.44 3.72 -0.20
C ASN A 466 -10.93 3.85 0.04
N LEU A 467 -10.32 2.92 0.77
CA LEU A 467 -8.88 2.87 0.95
C LEU A 467 -8.17 2.67 -0.39
N PHE A 468 -8.57 1.67 -1.18
CA PHE A 468 -8.01 1.41 -2.50
C PHE A 468 -8.05 2.63 -3.43
N LYS A 469 -9.20 3.33 -3.47
CA LYS A 469 -9.35 4.57 -4.25
C LYS A 469 -8.34 5.63 -3.80
N GLN A 470 -8.21 5.84 -2.49
CA GLN A 470 -7.31 6.85 -1.91
C GLN A 470 -5.83 6.50 -2.08
N THR A 471 -5.41 5.25 -1.84
CA THR A 471 -4.00 4.86 -1.98
C THR A 471 -3.55 4.93 -3.44
N THR A 472 -4.38 4.47 -4.37
CA THR A 472 -4.08 4.51 -5.82
C THR A 472 -3.86 5.95 -6.30
N ALA A 473 -4.75 6.88 -5.93
CA ALA A 473 -4.59 8.30 -6.27
C ALA A 473 -3.37 8.93 -5.57
N ASN A 474 -3.17 8.67 -4.28
CA ASN A 474 -2.07 9.28 -3.52
C ASN A 474 -0.69 8.78 -3.98
N SER A 475 -0.53 7.50 -4.35
CA SER A 475 0.73 6.98 -4.88
C SER A 475 1.08 7.58 -6.24
N TYR A 476 0.10 7.76 -7.12
CA TYR A 476 0.26 8.48 -8.38
C TYR A 476 0.69 9.95 -8.13
N LEU A 477 0.01 10.63 -7.21
CA LEU A 477 0.34 12.02 -6.85
C LEU A 477 1.73 12.19 -6.26
N GLN A 478 2.18 11.24 -5.45
CA GLN A 478 3.49 11.27 -4.84
C GLN A 478 4.59 11.20 -5.91
N ALA A 479 4.46 10.28 -6.86
CA ALA A 479 5.39 10.16 -7.99
C ALA A 479 5.35 11.41 -8.89
N LEU A 480 4.14 11.88 -9.26
CA LEU A 480 3.94 13.12 -10.02
C LEU A 480 4.62 14.34 -9.36
N SER A 481 4.56 14.44 -8.04
CA SER A 481 5.14 15.55 -7.28
C SER A 481 6.67 15.48 -7.21
N VAL A 482 7.25 14.29 -7.05
CA VAL A 482 8.71 14.12 -7.05
C VAL A 482 9.30 14.54 -8.40
N ASP A 483 8.73 14.11 -9.52
CA ASP A 483 9.15 14.50 -10.87
C ASP A 483 9.10 16.02 -11.06
N ARG A 484 7.98 16.65 -10.69
CA ARG A 484 7.74 18.10 -10.80
C ARG A 484 8.79 18.93 -10.06
N GLU A 485 9.03 18.60 -8.80
CA GLU A 485 9.95 19.34 -7.92
C GLU A 485 11.41 19.07 -8.26
N MET A 486 11.76 17.86 -8.71
CA MET A 486 13.12 17.55 -9.18
C MET A 486 13.45 18.30 -10.48
N PHE A 487 12.50 18.39 -11.42
CA PHE A 487 12.72 19.05 -12.70
C PHE A 487 12.78 20.57 -12.57
N SER A 488 11.94 21.15 -11.70
CA SER A 488 11.98 22.58 -11.37
C SER A 488 13.21 22.95 -10.54
N GLY A 489 13.56 22.16 -9.53
CA GLY A 489 14.72 22.39 -8.66
C GLY A 489 16.07 22.23 -9.36
N ASN A 490 16.19 21.31 -10.32
CA ASN A 490 17.37 21.22 -11.20
C ASN A 490 17.36 22.23 -12.36
N ALA A 491 16.32 23.09 -12.45
CA ALA A 491 16.15 24.10 -13.49
C ALA A 491 16.31 23.53 -14.92
N LEU A 492 15.70 22.37 -15.21
CA LEU A 492 15.91 21.66 -16.47
C LEU A 492 15.37 22.47 -17.67
N PHE A 493 16.17 22.61 -18.72
CA PHE A 493 15.87 23.57 -19.79
C PHE A 493 14.74 23.08 -20.72
N SER A 494 13.70 23.90 -20.91
CA SER A 494 12.59 23.63 -21.85
C SER A 494 12.98 23.97 -23.28
N GLY A 495 12.83 23.02 -24.21
CA GLY A 495 13.03 23.23 -25.64
C GLY A 495 12.06 24.24 -26.28
N LEU A 496 11.03 24.70 -25.56
CA LEU A 496 10.14 25.78 -25.99
C LEU A 496 10.56 27.18 -25.50
N LEU A 497 11.68 27.32 -24.76
CA LEU A 497 12.12 28.60 -24.14
C LEU A 497 11.09 29.20 -23.16
N THR A 498 10.26 28.34 -22.57
CA THR A 498 9.16 28.71 -21.64
C THR A 498 9.65 29.01 -20.22
N ASN A 499 10.77 28.45 -19.77
CA ASN A 499 11.33 28.71 -18.43
C ASN A 499 12.55 29.61 -18.45
N TYR A 500 13.39 29.52 -19.48
CA TYR A 500 14.60 30.33 -19.62
C TYR A 500 14.77 30.82 -21.06
N ARG A 501 15.45 31.95 -21.21
CA ARG A 501 15.70 32.61 -22.50
C ARG A 501 17.21 32.78 -22.75
N PHE A 502 17.58 32.83 -24.03
CA PHE A 502 18.93 33.18 -24.46
C PHE A 502 19.00 34.64 -24.93
N ALA A 503 20.12 35.31 -24.63
CA ALA A 503 20.54 36.54 -25.27
C ALA A 503 22.01 36.42 -25.73
N LEU A 504 22.32 37.03 -26.87
CA LEU A 504 23.70 37.39 -27.21
C LEU A 504 24.04 38.73 -26.55
N VAL A 505 25.21 38.82 -25.94
CA VAL A 505 25.77 40.10 -25.49
C VAL A 505 27.17 40.23 -26.05
N GLY A 506 27.36 41.15 -26.99
CA GLY A 506 28.66 41.45 -27.60
C GLY A 506 29.29 42.70 -27.01
N ASN A 507 30.61 42.67 -26.76
CA ASN A 507 31.37 43.84 -26.30
C ASN A 507 31.68 44.79 -27.46
N ASN A 508 30.67 45.53 -27.95
CA ASN A 508 30.74 46.37 -29.15
C ASN A 508 30.86 45.58 -30.48
N SER A 509 30.79 46.28 -31.60
CA SER A 509 30.71 45.73 -32.97
C SER A 509 31.95 44.99 -33.47
N ASP A 510 33.04 45.02 -32.70
CA ASP A 510 34.39 44.69 -33.19
C ASP A 510 35.02 43.49 -32.44
N ASP A 511 34.33 42.91 -31.45
CA ASP A 511 34.84 41.79 -30.64
C ASP A 511 34.33 40.44 -31.19
N GLU A 512 35.25 39.53 -31.56
CA GLU A 512 34.95 38.30 -32.31
C GLU A 512 34.28 37.20 -31.47
N THR A 513 34.17 37.37 -30.15
CA THR A 513 33.57 36.39 -29.24
C THR A 513 32.30 36.94 -28.60
N VAL A 514 31.17 36.28 -28.88
CA VAL A 514 29.86 36.62 -28.31
C VAL A 514 29.39 35.47 -27.42
N ASP A 515 29.36 35.69 -26.11
CA ASP A 515 28.94 34.67 -25.16
C ASP A 515 27.40 34.60 -25.07
N PRO A 516 26.79 33.40 -25.09
CA PRO A 516 25.36 33.23 -24.84
C PRO A 516 25.06 33.40 -23.34
N VAL A 517 24.18 34.34 -23.00
CA VAL A 517 23.69 34.53 -21.63
C VAL A 517 22.31 33.89 -21.50
N ILE A 518 22.16 32.98 -20.54
CA ILE A 518 20.86 32.47 -20.12
C ILE A 518 20.30 33.38 -19.04
N TYR A 519 19.05 33.82 -19.19
CA TYR A 519 18.31 34.56 -18.17
C TYR A 519 16.92 33.96 -17.97
N ASP A 520 16.37 34.20 -16.79
CA ASP A 520 15.05 33.70 -16.39
C ASP A 520 13.92 34.31 -17.22
N HIS A 521 12.88 33.52 -17.49
CA HIS A 521 11.69 34.00 -18.19
C HIS A 521 10.73 34.67 -17.20
N TYR A 522 10.56 35.99 -17.36
CA TYR A 522 9.58 36.77 -16.60
C TYR A 522 8.28 36.95 -17.41
N TYR A 523 7.14 36.67 -16.81
CA TYR A 523 5.81 36.99 -17.36
C TYR A 523 5.23 38.19 -16.63
N ALA A 524 5.17 39.35 -17.30
CA ALA A 524 4.65 40.60 -16.74
C ALA A 524 3.29 40.97 -17.33
N ASN A 525 2.28 41.17 -16.47
CA ASN A 525 1.00 41.77 -16.84
C ASN A 525 1.05 43.30 -16.74
N GLY A 526 1.92 43.92 -17.55
CA GLY A 526 1.97 45.37 -17.75
C GLY A 526 2.74 46.20 -16.71
N THR A 527 3.09 45.64 -15.53
CA THR A 527 4.03 46.27 -14.58
C THR A 527 5.10 45.28 -14.10
N VAL A 528 6.29 45.80 -13.76
CA VAL A 528 7.41 45.00 -13.22
C VAL A 528 7.12 44.48 -11.80
N SER A 529 6.19 45.10 -11.06
CA SER A 529 5.75 44.61 -9.75
C SER A 529 4.81 43.41 -9.80
N ASP A 530 4.17 43.16 -10.95
CA ASP A 530 3.24 42.05 -11.17
C ASP A 530 3.85 40.94 -12.05
N SER A 531 5.19 40.89 -12.20
CA SER A 531 5.85 39.86 -12.99
C SER A 531 6.13 38.60 -12.17
N CYS A 532 5.60 37.46 -12.60
CA CYS A 532 6.06 36.16 -12.09
C CYS A 532 7.30 35.72 -12.88
N SER A 533 8.16 34.91 -12.27
CA SER A 533 9.37 34.39 -12.90
C SER A 533 9.44 32.86 -12.80
N CYS A 534 10.23 32.22 -13.66
CA CYS A 534 10.29 30.76 -13.73
C CYS A 534 11.35 30.15 -12.83
N LYS A 535 12.40 30.89 -12.50
CA LYS A 535 13.19 30.71 -11.27
C LYS A 535 12.31 30.94 -10.03
N ILE A 536 11.40 31.92 -10.13
CA ILE A 536 10.36 32.47 -9.24
C ILE A 536 9.36 31.49 -8.59
N ASP A 537 8.51 30.91 -9.41
CA ASP A 537 7.37 30.10 -8.98
C ASP A 537 6.99 29.15 -10.12
N PRO A 538 7.88 28.23 -10.55
CA PRO A 538 7.72 27.49 -11.82
C PRO A 538 6.39 26.74 -11.95
N SER A 539 5.80 26.36 -10.81
CA SER A 539 4.53 25.63 -10.68
C SER A 539 3.26 26.49 -10.70
N THR A 540 3.35 27.79 -10.41
CA THR A 540 2.19 28.70 -10.33
C THR A 540 2.33 29.96 -11.20
N CYS A 541 3.53 30.19 -11.72
CA CYS A 541 3.83 31.27 -12.65
C CYS A 541 3.28 30.93 -14.03
N GLY A 542 2.40 31.80 -14.52
CA GLY A 542 1.79 31.71 -15.83
C GLY A 542 0.92 32.90 -16.15
N ILE A 543 0.50 32.98 -17.41
CA ILE A 543 -0.41 33.98 -17.98
C ILE A 543 -1.46 33.28 -18.85
N PRO A 544 -2.61 33.91 -19.15
CA PRO A 544 -3.55 33.39 -20.12
C PRO A 544 -2.89 33.14 -21.49
N SER A 545 -3.17 31.99 -22.10
CA SER A 545 -2.68 31.64 -23.43
C SER A 545 -3.34 32.51 -24.50
N ARG A 546 -2.56 32.89 -25.50
CA ARG A 546 -3.00 33.79 -26.56
C ARG A 546 -2.53 33.36 -27.94
N ILE A 547 -3.28 33.81 -28.93
CA ILE A 547 -2.92 33.83 -30.34
C ILE A 547 -2.48 35.27 -30.62
N ALA A 548 -1.24 35.45 -31.07
CA ALA A 548 -0.68 36.76 -31.39
C ALA A 548 -0.38 36.86 -32.90
N ASN A 549 -0.34 38.09 -33.42
CA ASN A 549 0.31 38.37 -34.69
C ASN A 549 1.63 39.08 -34.45
N LEU A 550 2.62 38.78 -35.29
CA LEU A 550 3.88 39.51 -35.35
C LEU A 550 3.72 40.61 -36.40
N SER A 551 3.73 41.87 -35.94
CA SER A 551 3.66 43.03 -36.82
C SER A 551 4.55 44.15 -36.28
N GLU A 552 5.55 44.57 -37.07
CA GLU A 552 6.40 45.73 -36.81
C GLU A 552 7.04 45.70 -35.39
N GLY A 553 7.69 44.59 -35.05
CA GLY A 553 8.40 44.40 -33.78
C GLY A 553 7.51 44.31 -32.52
N HIS A 554 6.18 44.34 -32.66
CA HIS A 554 5.24 44.26 -31.54
C HIS A 554 4.28 43.07 -31.69
N SER A 555 4.10 42.31 -30.61
CA SER A 555 3.12 41.21 -30.58
C SER A 555 1.71 41.76 -30.37
N MET A 556 0.91 41.84 -31.43
CA MET A 556 -0.51 42.19 -31.31
C MET A 556 -1.30 40.96 -30.85
N ILE A 557 -1.98 41.06 -29.70
CA ILE A 557 -2.87 40.00 -29.22
C ILE A 557 -4.11 39.96 -30.11
N LEU A 558 -4.36 38.83 -30.78
CA LEU A 558 -5.56 38.62 -31.61
C LEU A 558 -6.70 38.02 -30.78
N TYR A 559 -6.39 37.00 -29.98
CA TYR A 559 -7.37 36.28 -29.17
C TYR A 559 -6.70 35.69 -27.92
N GLU A 560 -7.37 35.78 -26.78
CA GLU A 560 -7.02 35.09 -25.54
C GLU A 560 -7.95 33.88 -25.41
N ILE A 561 -7.41 32.68 -25.17
CA ILE A 561 -8.19 31.45 -25.16
C ILE A 561 -8.74 31.19 -23.75
N PRO A 562 -10.07 31.21 -23.54
CA PRO A 562 -10.66 30.97 -22.22
C PRO A 562 -10.25 29.62 -21.63
N GLY A 563 -9.79 29.66 -20.39
CA GLY A 563 -9.34 28.48 -19.66
C GLY A 563 -7.92 27.98 -19.99
N PHE A 564 -7.27 28.43 -21.06
CA PHE A 564 -5.89 28.02 -21.36
C PHE A 564 -4.88 28.96 -20.69
N TRP A 565 -3.88 28.36 -20.05
CA TRP A 565 -2.76 29.03 -19.40
C TRP A 565 -1.44 28.65 -20.07
N PHE A 566 -0.50 29.57 -20.04
CA PHE A 566 0.87 29.44 -20.49
C PHE A 566 1.79 29.70 -19.30
N GLY A 567 2.67 28.76 -18.99
CA GLY A 567 3.55 28.82 -17.81
C GLY A 567 4.95 28.30 -18.12
N CYS A 568 5.76 28.19 -17.07
CA CYS A 568 7.20 27.90 -17.20
C CYS A 568 7.51 26.58 -17.89
N TYR A 569 6.63 25.59 -17.76
CA TYR A 569 6.70 24.33 -18.48
C TYR A 569 5.34 23.99 -19.09
N THR A 570 5.32 23.18 -20.16
CA THR A 570 4.08 22.75 -20.82
C THR A 570 3.13 22.03 -19.85
N ILE A 571 3.66 21.20 -18.94
CA ILE A 571 2.85 20.50 -17.93
C ILE A 571 2.27 21.47 -16.92
N GLU A 572 3.01 22.51 -16.52
CA GLU A 572 2.49 23.55 -15.62
C GLU A 572 1.41 24.39 -16.29
N SER A 573 1.59 24.65 -17.58
CA SER A 573 0.58 25.27 -18.45
C SER A 573 -0.70 24.43 -18.50
N LEU A 574 -0.58 23.11 -18.67
CA LEU A 574 -1.69 22.15 -18.61
C LEU A 574 -2.35 22.13 -17.22
N PHE A 575 -1.58 22.02 -16.15
CA PHE A 575 -2.08 21.96 -14.77
C PHE A 575 -2.86 23.21 -14.36
N GLN A 576 -2.39 24.39 -14.76
CA GLN A 576 -3.06 25.66 -14.48
C GLN A 576 -4.34 25.87 -15.32
N SER A 577 -4.45 25.21 -16.48
CA SER A 577 -5.57 25.33 -17.42
C SER A 577 -6.86 24.63 -16.96
N THR A 578 -7.98 24.96 -17.62
CA THR A 578 -9.31 24.37 -17.45
C THR A 578 -9.85 23.87 -18.80
N PHE A 579 -10.99 23.17 -18.80
CA PHE A 579 -11.60 22.65 -20.04
C PHE A 579 -12.64 23.60 -20.67
N GLU A 580 -12.70 24.88 -20.29
CA GLU A 580 -13.71 25.86 -20.73
C GLU A 580 -13.86 25.99 -22.26
N CYS A 581 -12.76 26.16 -23.00
CA CYS A 581 -12.78 26.31 -24.46
C CYS A 581 -13.38 25.09 -25.19
N TYR A 582 -13.18 23.88 -24.64
CA TYR A 582 -13.52 22.60 -25.27
C TYR A 582 -15.03 22.34 -25.33
N PHE A 583 -15.81 23.06 -24.49
CA PHE A 583 -17.27 23.03 -24.48
C PHE A 583 -17.89 24.24 -25.21
N ASN A 584 -17.08 25.10 -25.84
CA ASN A 584 -17.51 26.35 -26.48
C ASN A 584 -17.14 26.38 -27.96
N GLN A 585 -18.14 26.20 -28.85
CA GLN A 585 -17.89 26.12 -30.30
C GLN A 585 -17.22 27.40 -30.83
N SER A 586 -17.61 28.57 -30.32
CA SER A 586 -17.00 29.85 -30.72
C SER A 586 -15.51 29.91 -30.37
N CYS A 587 -15.05 29.22 -29.31
CA CYS A 587 -13.63 29.16 -28.97
C CYS A 587 -12.84 28.27 -29.94
N ILE A 588 -13.36 27.08 -30.23
CA ILE A 588 -12.78 26.17 -31.24
C ILE A 588 -12.76 26.81 -32.63
N ASP A 589 -13.81 27.55 -33.00
CA ASP A 589 -13.89 28.27 -34.27
C ASP A 589 -12.78 29.35 -34.40
N GLN A 590 -12.39 30.02 -33.31
CA GLN A 590 -11.27 30.99 -33.30
C GLN A 590 -9.91 30.29 -33.49
N ILE A 591 -9.69 29.16 -32.79
CA ILE A 591 -8.48 28.34 -32.96
C ILE A 591 -8.37 27.84 -34.41
N TYR A 592 -9.48 27.35 -34.98
CA TYR A 592 -9.52 26.90 -36.37
C TYR A 592 -9.21 28.04 -37.35
N GLN A 593 -9.82 29.22 -37.18
CA GLN A 593 -9.55 30.39 -38.02
C GLN A 593 -8.08 30.85 -37.97
N ALA A 594 -7.42 30.73 -36.82
CA ALA A 594 -6.02 31.11 -36.65
C ALA A 594 -5.00 30.12 -37.24
N LEU A 595 -5.43 28.92 -37.63
CA LEU A 595 -4.60 27.83 -38.15
C LEU A 595 -4.97 27.39 -39.57
N ALA A 596 -6.17 27.72 -40.06
CA ALA A 596 -6.70 27.24 -41.34
C ALA A 596 -5.84 27.57 -42.58
N SER A 597 -4.94 28.55 -42.50
CA SER A 597 -4.00 28.92 -43.57
C SER A 597 -2.54 28.47 -43.36
N THR A 598 -2.20 27.92 -42.18
CA THR A 598 -0.82 27.55 -41.80
C THR A 598 -0.65 26.09 -41.38
N SER A 599 -1.74 25.39 -41.06
CA SER A 599 -1.74 23.96 -40.72
C SER A 599 -1.37 23.08 -41.91
N LEU A 600 -0.46 22.13 -41.67
CA LEU A 600 -0.11 21.09 -42.64
C LEU A 600 -1.19 19.99 -42.74
N TYR A 601 -2.00 19.81 -41.69
CA TYR A 601 -2.97 18.73 -41.55
C TYR A 601 -4.33 19.27 -41.09
N PRO A 602 -5.10 19.93 -41.98
CA PRO A 602 -6.37 20.56 -41.61
C PRO A 602 -7.38 19.51 -41.10
N PHE A 603 -7.81 19.69 -39.85
CA PHE A 603 -8.75 18.82 -39.15
C PHE A 603 -9.87 19.67 -38.54
N ASN A 604 -11.09 19.15 -38.52
CA ASN A 604 -12.25 19.82 -37.95
C ASN A 604 -12.82 18.95 -36.82
N THR A 605 -12.81 19.49 -35.60
CA THR A 605 -13.26 18.82 -34.37
C THR A 605 -14.62 19.36 -33.94
N THR A 606 -15.40 18.52 -33.23
CA THR A 606 -16.62 18.99 -32.55
C THR A 606 -16.36 19.21 -31.07
N VAL A 607 -16.97 20.24 -30.49
CA VAL A 607 -16.91 20.47 -29.04
C VAL A 607 -17.46 19.30 -28.22
N MET A 608 -16.93 19.14 -27.02
CA MET A 608 -17.48 18.23 -26.02
C MET A 608 -18.87 18.70 -25.57
N ILE A 609 -19.69 17.76 -25.08
CA ILE A 609 -21.06 18.03 -24.61
C ILE A 609 -21.07 18.00 -23.07
N TYR A 610 -21.12 19.17 -22.45
CA TYR A 610 -21.21 19.26 -20.99
C TYR A 610 -22.56 18.75 -20.49
N ASN A 611 -22.53 17.75 -19.60
CA ASN A 611 -23.71 17.23 -18.91
C ASN A 611 -23.43 17.12 -17.40
N SER A 612 -23.93 18.09 -16.64
CA SER A 612 -23.78 18.16 -15.18
C SER A 612 -24.43 17.02 -14.38
N SER A 613 -25.14 16.09 -15.04
CA SER A 613 -25.62 14.85 -14.39
C SER A 613 -24.61 13.71 -14.45
N ASN A 614 -23.60 13.80 -15.33
CA ASN A 614 -22.66 12.73 -15.64
C ASN A 614 -21.20 13.05 -15.27
N THR A 615 -20.87 14.34 -15.08
CA THR A 615 -19.54 14.77 -14.62
C THR A 615 -19.58 15.25 -13.18
N GLN A 616 -18.53 14.95 -12.40
CA GLN A 616 -18.34 15.51 -11.06
C GLN A 616 -17.59 16.86 -11.07
N TYR A 617 -17.09 17.29 -12.24
CA TYR A 617 -16.27 18.49 -12.38
C TYR A 617 -17.03 19.65 -13.00
N GLN A 618 -16.63 20.88 -12.66
CA GLN A 618 -17.10 22.08 -13.34
C GLN A 618 -16.18 22.35 -14.54
N ILE A 619 -16.69 23.01 -15.59
CA ILE A 619 -15.86 23.37 -16.75
C ILE A 619 -14.64 24.24 -16.37
N THR A 620 -14.76 25.00 -15.27
CA THR A 620 -13.73 25.86 -14.67
C THR A 620 -12.82 25.13 -13.66
N THR A 621 -13.00 23.82 -13.45
CA THR A 621 -12.09 23.03 -12.61
C THR A 621 -10.73 22.94 -13.31
N LYS A 622 -9.64 23.13 -12.57
CA LYS A 622 -8.29 23.03 -13.12
C LYS A 622 -7.98 21.60 -13.53
N ILE A 623 -7.30 21.40 -14.66
CA ILE A 623 -6.90 20.08 -15.15
C ILE A 623 -6.01 19.37 -14.11
N GLN A 624 -5.19 20.11 -13.35
CA GLN A 624 -4.48 19.55 -12.19
C GLN A 624 -5.41 18.81 -11.22
N GLN A 625 -6.57 19.40 -10.87
CA GLN A 625 -7.51 18.82 -9.90
C GLN A 625 -8.24 17.58 -10.44
N ILE A 626 -8.37 17.49 -11.77
CA ILE A 626 -8.97 16.33 -12.46
C ILE A 626 -7.91 15.20 -12.55
N LEU A 627 -6.66 15.55 -12.86
CA LEU A 627 -5.50 14.65 -12.82
C LEU A 627 -5.21 14.13 -11.41
N GLU A 628 -5.39 14.95 -10.38
CA GLU A 628 -5.25 14.57 -8.97
C GLU A 628 -6.22 13.47 -8.54
N GLN A 629 -7.25 13.21 -9.35
CA GLN A 629 -8.24 12.14 -9.18
C GLN A 629 -8.18 11.13 -10.35
N LEU A 630 -7.01 10.97 -10.99
CA LEU A 630 -6.75 10.01 -12.08
C LEU A 630 -7.71 10.16 -13.28
N MET A 631 -8.15 11.38 -13.58
CA MET A 631 -9.15 11.66 -14.62
C MET A 631 -10.46 10.86 -14.47
N ILE A 632 -10.82 10.41 -13.27
CA ILE A 632 -12.02 9.58 -13.03
C ILE A 632 -13.25 10.47 -12.83
N GLU A 633 -14.35 10.15 -13.50
CA GLU A 633 -15.67 10.72 -13.18
C GLU A 633 -16.40 9.90 -12.12
N GLN A 634 -16.41 8.57 -12.27
CA GLN A 634 -17.05 7.63 -11.36
C GLN A 634 -16.28 6.30 -11.35
N TRP A 635 -16.11 5.69 -10.18
CA TRP A 635 -15.42 4.38 -10.04
C TRP A 635 -16.33 3.17 -10.38
N ASN A 636 -17.65 3.35 -10.27
CA ASN A 636 -18.69 2.32 -10.48
C ASN A 636 -18.37 0.98 -9.81
N ASP A 637 -17.97 1.04 -8.54
CA ASP A 637 -17.74 -0.13 -7.70
C ASP A 637 -19.04 -0.88 -7.36
N GLN A 638 -18.96 -2.21 -7.38
CA GLN A 638 -20.06 -3.09 -6.99
C GLN A 638 -19.58 -4.12 -5.96
N ILE A 639 -20.30 -4.20 -4.84
CA ILE A 639 -20.01 -5.12 -3.73
C ILE A 639 -21.15 -6.14 -3.63
N SER A 640 -20.83 -7.44 -3.67
CA SER A 640 -21.81 -8.53 -3.67
C SER A 640 -21.67 -9.43 -2.44
N PHE A 641 -22.49 -9.18 -1.41
CA PHE A 641 -22.63 -10.11 -0.28
C PHE A 641 -23.05 -11.53 -0.73
N THR A 642 -23.83 -11.63 -1.81
CA THR A 642 -24.26 -12.93 -2.36
C THR A 642 -23.07 -13.72 -2.91
N SER A 643 -22.16 -13.08 -3.64
CA SER A 643 -20.96 -13.74 -4.16
C SER A 643 -20.02 -14.11 -3.01
N TYR A 644 -19.82 -13.19 -2.04
CA TYR A 644 -19.07 -13.47 -0.81
C TYR A 644 -19.60 -14.71 -0.06
N TYR A 645 -20.92 -14.81 0.16
CA TYR A 645 -21.54 -15.95 0.83
C TYR A 645 -21.31 -17.25 0.07
N GLN A 646 -21.38 -17.21 -1.28
CA GLN A 646 -21.14 -18.36 -2.14
C GLN A 646 -19.69 -18.85 -2.09
N GLN A 647 -18.70 -17.95 -1.94
CA GLN A 647 -17.30 -18.35 -1.79
C GLN A 647 -16.99 -18.87 -0.37
N CYS A 648 -17.50 -18.20 0.67
CA CYS A 648 -17.40 -18.67 2.06
C CYS A 648 -18.04 -20.07 2.26
N ASN A 649 -19.13 -20.37 1.55
CA ASN A 649 -19.77 -21.70 1.44
C ASN A 649 -19.88 -22.48 2.77
N PRO A 650 -20.61 -21.97 3.78
CA PRO A 650 -20.63 -22.58 5.11
C PRO A 650 -21.21 -24.00 5.11
N GLN A 651 -20.44 -24.99 5.60
CA GLN A 651 -20.92 -26.38 5.67
C GLN A 651 -22.10 -26.54 6.65
N PHE A 652 -22.15 -25.70 7.67
CA PHE A 652 -23.24 -25.64 8.64
C PHE A 652 -23.30 -24.26 9.30
N CYS A 653 -24.46 -23.94 9.88
CA CYS A 653 -24.63 -22.87 10.86
C CYS A 653 -25.12 -23.46 12.18
N ILE A 654 -24.71 -22.86 13.30
CA ILE A 654 -25.16 -23.19 14.65
C ILE A 654 -25.78 -21.94 15.27
N TYR A 655 -26.93 -22.06 15.92
CA TYR A 655 -27.46 -21.00 16.78
C TYR A 655 -28.02 -21.58 18.08
N THR A 656 -28.09 -20.76 19.13
CA THR A 656 -28.67 -21.15 20.41
C THR A 656 -29.88 -20.27 20.76
N TYR A 657 -30.90 -20.88 21.36
CA TYR A 657 -32.06 -20.15 21.85
C TYR A 657 -32.56 -20.73 23.18
N ASN A 658 -33.15 -19.85 24.00
CA ASN A 658 -33.67 -20.21 25.32
C ASN A 658 -35.08 -20.79 25.19
N LYS A 659 -35.28 -21.98 25.75
CA LYS A 659 -36.56 -22.69 25.78
C LYS A 659 -36.89 -23.11 27.20
N GLN A 660 -38.17 -23.06 27.57
CA GLN A 660 -38.62 -23.65 28.83
C GLN A 660 -38.59 -25.18 28.70
N GLY A 661 -38.28 -25.88 29.80
CA GLY A 661 -38.21 -27.34 29.80
C GLY A 661 -39.50 -27.98 29.28
N ASP A 662 -39.38 -28.86 28.29
CA ASP A 662 -40.52 -29.56 27.71
C ASP A 662 -41.23 -30.42 28.77
N LEU A 663 -42.56 -30.58 28.66
CA LEU A 663 -43.36 -31.39 29.56
C LEU A 663 -42.79 -32.81 29.67
N THR A 664 -42.30 -33.37 28.56
CA THR A 664 -41.67 -34.69 28.53
C THR A 664 -40.45 -34.77 29.45
N TYR A 665 -39.56 -33.77 29.42
CA TYR A 665 -38.38 -33.67 30.28
C TYR A 665 -38.76 -33.46 31.76
N ILE A 666 -39.77 -32.62 32.02
CA ILE A 666 -40.31 -32.40 33.36
C ILE A 666 -40.87 -33.71 33.93
N PHE A 667 -41.68 -34.45 33.17
CA PHE A 667 -42.25 -35.73 33.61
C PHE A 667 -41.18 -36.80 33.84
N THR A 668 -40.20 -36.98 32.94
CA THR A 668 -39.13 -37.99 33.15
C THR A 668 -38.29 -37.67 34.38
N THR A 669 -37.97 -36.39 34.60
CA THR A 669 -37.18 -35.94 35.74
C THR A 669 -37.94 -36.15 37.06
N ILE A 670 -39.24 -35.84 37.11
CA ILE A 670 -40.10 -36.07 38.27
C ILE A 670 -40.22 -37.57 38.57
N ILE A 671 -40.47 -38.43 37.56
CA ILE A 671 -40.58 -39.89 37.73
C ILE A 671 -39.28 -40.46 38.31
N GLY A 672 -38.13 -40.04 37.77
CA GLY A 672 -36.83 -40.47 38.27
C GLY A 672 -36.56 -40.05 39.72
N LEU A 673 -36.90 -38.81 40.08
CA LEU A 673 -36.69 -38.27 41.42
C LEU A 673 -37.65 -38.86 42.47
N ILE A 674 -38.88 -39.23 42.09
CA ILE A 674 -39.82 -39.97 42.97
C ILE A 674 -39.19 -41.29 43.46
N GLY A 675 -38.47 -42.01 42.60
CA GLY A 675 -37.79 -43.26 42.98
C GLY A 675 -36.73 -43.06 44.08
N GLY A 676 -35.89 -42.03 43.95
CA GLY A 676 -34.91 -41.68 44.98
C GLY A 676 -35.56 -41.17 46.27
N LEU A 677 -36.50 -40.23 46.15
CA LEU A 677 -37.13 -39.55 47.28
C LEU A 677 -37.96 -40.50 48.16
N THR A 678 -38.72 -41.42 47.54
CA THR A 678 -39.49 -42.43 48.28
C THR A 678 -38.59 -43.42 49.03
N THR A 679 -37.38 -43.68 48.53
CA THR A 679 -36.37 -44.51 49.20
C THR A 679 -35.78 -43.78 50.43
N ILE A 680 -35.42 -42.51 50.28
CA ILE A 680 -34.89 -41.67 51.37
C ILE A 680 -35.93 -41.50 52.50
N PHE A 681 -37.18 -41.18 52.17
CA PHE A 681 -38.23 -41.03 53.18
C PHE A 681 -38.55 -42.31 53.94
N LYS A 682 -38.45 -43.50 53.31
CA LYS A 682 -38.59 -44.80 54.00
C LYS A 682 -37.49 -45.03 55.04
N ILE A 683 -36.29 -44.48 54.83
CA ILE A 683 -35.14 -44.61 55.75
C ILE A 683 -35.24 -43.58 56.88
N ILE A 684 -35.59 -42.33 56.57
CA ILE A 684 -35.47 -41.18 57.50
C ILE A 684 -36.71 -40.98 58.38
N ILE A 685 -37.93 -41.25 57.89
CA ILE A 685 -39.16 -40.98 58.67
C ILE A 685 -39.30 -41.91 59.90
N PRO A 686 -39.03 -43.23 59.84
CA PRO A 686 -39.12 -44.09 61.02
C PRO A 686 -38.24 -43.66 62.20
N PRO A 687 -36.93 -43.32 62.05
CA PRO A 687 -36.14 -42.82 63.16
C PRO A 687 -36.59 -41.43 63.64
N ILE A 688 -37.04 -40.51 62.76
CA ILE A 688 -37.58 -39.20 63.18
C ILE A 688 -38.80 -39.38 64.09
N VAL A 689 -39.78 -40.22 63.71
CA VAL A 689 -40.97 -40.49 64.54
C VAL A 689 -40.59 -41.16 65.86
N LYS A 690 -39.54 -41.99 65.87
CA LYS A 690 -38.99 -42.62 67.07
C LYS A 690 -38.24 -41.63 67.98
N PHE A 691 -37.62 -40.60 67.42
CA PHE A 691 -36.92 -39.54 68.12
C PHE A 691 -37.91 -38.55 68.78
N ILE A 692 -38.91 -38.08 68.03
CA ILE A 692 -39.96 -37.16 68.51
C ILE A 692 -40.73 -37.74 69.72
N ARG A 693 -40.92 -39.06 69.80
CA ARG A 693 -41.58 -39.72 70.94
C ARG A 693 -40.66 -40.11 72.11
N ARG A 694 -39.36 -39.77 72.11
CA ARG A 694 -38.43 -40.23 73.17
C ARG A 694 -38.71 -39.61 74.56
N ASN A 695 -39.49 -38.54 74.64
CA ASN A 695 -39.98 -37.95 75.90
C ASN A 695 -41.38 -38.45 76.29
N LYS A 696 -41.46 -39.66 76.86
CA LYS A 696 -42.37 -40.08 77.96
C LYS A 696 -42.22 -41.60 78.27
N ARG A 697 -41.80 -41.94 79.50
CA ARG A 697 -41.90 -43.26 80.16
C ARG A 697 -43.08 -43.22 81.16
N PRO A 698 -43.78 -44.33 81.50
CA PRO A 698 -43.31 -45.41 82.39
C PRO A 698 -43.82 -46.83 81.94
N GLN A 699 -43.64 -47.99 82.61
CA GLN A 699 -42.92 -48.44 83.82
C GLN A 699 -42.53 -49.95 83.69
N LEU A 700 -41.83 -50.53 84.67
CA LEU A 700 -41.37 -51.93 84.72
C LEU A 700 -42.46 -52.96 85.10
N THR A 701 -42.27 -54.22 84.69
CA THR A 701 -42.71 -55.44 85.43
C THR A 701 -41.84 -56.63 85.00
N VAL A 702 -41.82 -57.71 85.78
CA VAL A 702 -40.68 -58.64 85.90
C VAL A 702 -41.11 -60.11 85.78
N ILE A 703 -40.41 -60.87 84.92
CA ILE A 703 -40.20 -62.34 84.86
C ILE A 703 -41.42 -63.26 84.72
N GLU A 704 -41.45 -64.07 83.64
CA GLU A 704 -41.21 -65.52 83.74
C GLU A 704 -40.56 -66.08 82.46
N ILE A 705 -39.85 -67.21 82.55
CA ILE A 705 -39.02 -67.80 81.49
C ILE A 705 -39.63 -69.14 81.08
N GLU A 706 -39.93 -69.30 79.78
CA GLU A 706 -40.20 -70.61 79.18
C GLU A 706 -39.57 -70.67 77.77
N ASP A 707 -38.97 -71.81 77.41
CA ASP A 707 -38.10 -72.00 76.24
C ASP A 707 -38.85 -72.60 75.04
N PRO A 708 -38.90 -71.94 73.86
CA PRO A 708 -39.46 -72.51 72.65
C PRO A 708 -38.44 -72.63 71.50
N ASN A 709 -37.33 -73.34 71.70
CA ASN A 709 -36.39 -73.69 70.62
C ASN A 709 -36.96 -74.68 69.57
N LYS A 710 -38.03 -74.31 68.83
CA LYS A 710 -38.42 -74.99 67.57
C LYS A 710 -39.39 -74.24 66.63
N ARG A 711 -39.06 -73.02 66.17
CA ARG A 711 -39.55 -72.45 64.88
C ARG A 711 -38.86 -71.12 64.53
N SER A 712 -38.12 -71.06 63.41
CA SER A 712 -37.83 -69.85 62.57
C SER A 712 -36.60 -69.99 61.65
N ILE A 713 -35.81 -71.07 61.74
CA ILE A 713 -34.54 -71.20 60.99
C ILE A 713 -34.72 -71.05 59.46
N GLU A 714 -35.79 -71.57 58.86
CA GLU A 714 -36.07 -71.39 57.41
C GLU A 714 -36.41 -69.93 57.04
N GLN A 715 -37.17 -69.20 57.86
CA GLN A 715 -37.52 -67.80 57.57
C GLN A 715 -36.31 -66.87 57.69
N ILE A 716 -35.41 -67.13 58.65
CA ILE A 716 -34.17 -66.38 58.84
C ILE A 716 -33.16 -66.72 57.71
N GLN A 717 -33.10 -67.97 57.24
CA GLN A 717 -32.24 -68.34 56.11
C GLN A 717 -32.71 -67.68 54.81
N HIS A 718 -34.00 -67.65 54.50
CA HIS A 718 -34.50 -66.96 53.31
C HIS A 718 -34.19 -65.45 53.34
N GLN A 719 -34.41 -64.75 54.47
CA GLN A 719 -34.03 -63.33 54.58
C GLN A 719 -32.52 -63.09 54.42
N ARG A 720 -31.66 -64.00 54.89
CA ARG A 720 -30.20 -63.92 54.71
C ARG A 720 -29.75 -64.17 53.27
N ILE A 721 -30.46 -65.02 52.51
CA ILE A 721 -30.16 -65.26 51.09
C ILE A 721 -30.57 -64.05 50.24
N TYR A 722 -31.78 -63.50 50.44
CA TYR A 722 -32.23 -62.30 49.73
C TYR A 722 -31.32 -61.09 49.98
N THR A 723 -30.92 -60.84 51.23
CA THR A 723 -30.00 -59.74 51.55
C THR A 723 -28.60 -59.94 50.98
N ARG A 724 -28.07 -61.18 50.96
CA ARG A 724 -26.76 -61.46 50.35
C ARG A 724 -26.76 -61.28 48.83
N ILE A 725 -27.79 -61.77 48.13
CA ILE A 725 -27.92 -61.58 46.68
C ILE A 725 -28.06 -60.08 46.35
N PHE A 726 -28.87 -59.34 47.11
CA PHE A 726 -29.01 -57.90 46.95
C PHE A 726 -27.70 -57.14 47.20
N ILE A 727 -26.96 -57.47 48.27
CA ILE A 727 -25.65 -56.85 48.57
C ILE A 727 -24.62 -57.19 47.48
N ILE A 728 -24.60 -58.41 46.96
CA ILE A 728 -23.68 -58.80 45.88
C ILE A 728 -24.00 -58.04 44.58
N LEU A 729 -25.27 -57.97 44.17
CA LEU A 729 -25.67 -57.20 42.99
C LEU A 729 -25.40 -55.70 43.16
N LEU A 730 -25.70 -55.13 44.34
CA LEU A 730 -25.41 -53.74 44.66
C LEU A 730 -23.90 -53.47 44.63
N SER A 731 -23.09 -54.32 45.27
CA SER A 731 -21.64 -54.19 45.30
C SER A 731 -21.00 -54.38 43.92
N PHE A 732 -21.56 -55.26 43.07
CA PHE A 732 -21.10 -55.45 41.69
C PHE A 732 -21.46 -54.24 40.81
N SER A 733 -22.67 -53.67 40.97
CA SER A 733 -23.04 -52.43 40.27
C SER A 733 -22.21 -51.23 40.73
N LEU A 734 -21.93 -51.09 42.03
CA LEU A 734 -21.03 -50.07 42.57
C LEU A 734 -19.59 -50.27 42.09
N PHE A 735 -19.11 -51.50 41.98
CA PHE A 735 -17.76 -51.80 41.47
C PHE A 735 -17.61 -51.52 39.98
N ILE A 736 -18.64 -51.82 39.17
CA ILE A 736 -18.70 -51.42 37.76
C ILE A 736 -18.71 -49.90 37.63
N ILE A 737 -19.50 -49.19 38.45
CA ILE A 737 -19.49 -47.72 38.49
C ILE A 737 -18.12 -47.20 38.91
N LEU A 738 -17.47 -47.80 39.91
CA LEU A 738 -16.15 -47.38 40.39
C LEU A 738 -15.08 -47.54 39.29
N ILE A 739 -15.05 -48.70 38.60
CA ILE A 739 -14.14 -48.94 37.47
C ILE A 739 -14.43 -47.99 36.31
N TYR A 740 -15.71 -47.78 35.98
CA TYR A 740 -16.10 -46.88 34.88
C TYR A 740 -15.70 -45.42 35.16
N VAL A 741 -15.89 -44.95 36.40
CA VAL A 741 -15.44 -43.61 36.84
C VAL A 741 -13.90 -43.50 36.94
N SER A 742 -13.18 -44.61 37.13
CA SER A 742 -11.70 -44.60 37.27
C SER A 742 -10.93 -44.59 35.94
N VAL A 743 -11.60 -44.53 34.78
CA VAL A 743 -10.98 -44.70 33.45
C VAL A 743 -11.00 -43.43 32.58
N GLU A 744 -11.75 -42.38 32.98
CA GLU A 744 -11.79 -41.12 32.22
C GLU A 744 -10.78 -40.09 32.73
N ASN A 745 -9.83 -39.70 31.88
CA ASN A 745 -8.99 -38.52 32.10
C ASN A 745 -9.87 -37.27 32.01
N ILE A 746 -10.32 -36.75 33.15
CA ILE A 746 -11.10 -35.52 33.22
C ILE A 746 -10.18 -34.33 32.90
N THR A 747 -10.26 -33.83 31.68
CA THR A 747 -9.77 -32.48 31.33
C THR A 747 -10.78 -31.46 31.81
N GLN A 748 -10.40 -30.60 32.76
CA GLN A 748 -11.24 -29.47 33.14
C GLN A 748 -10.86 -28.25 32.31
N ILE A 749 -11.86 -27.66 31.65
CA ILE A 749 -11.73 -26.38 30.96
C ILE A 749 -12.29 -25.31 31.91
N ILE A 750 -11.43 -24.42 32.41
CA ILE A 750 -11.85 -23.26 33.19
C ILE A 750 -12.13 -22.13 32.20
N THR A 751 -13.37 -21.66 32.15
CA THR A 751 -13.79 -20.58 31.23
C THR A 751 -14.17 -19.32 32.01
N VAL A 752 -13.50 -18.20 31.72
CA VAL A 752 -13.77 -16.87 32.28
C VAL A 752 -14.39 -16.00 31.19
N LYS A 753 -15.63 -15.56 31.38
CA LYS A 753 -16.34 -14.71 30.42
C LYS A 753 -16.02 -13.24 30.64
N ASN A 754 -15.83 -12.48 29.56
CA ASN A 754 -15.52 -11.05 29.55
C ASN A 754 -14.45 -10.66 30.60
N PRO A 755 -13.24 -11.24 30.56
CA PRO A 755 -12.19 -10.93 31.52
C PRO A 755 -11.80 -9.45 31.46
N SER A 756 -11.39 -8.86 32.59
CA SER A 756 -10.66 -7.59 32.59
C SER A 756 -9.19 -7.78 32.18
N ILE A 757 -8.50 -6.69 31.84
CA ILE A 757 -7.05 -6.68 31.57
C ILE A 757 -6.27 -7.37 32.71
N ASP A 758 -6.57 -7.03 33.96
CA ASP A 758 -5.89 -7.60 35.13
C ASP A 758 -6.17 -9.10 35.30
N GLN A 759 -7.41 -9.54 35.04
CA GLN A 759 -7.77 -10.96 35.08
C GLN A 759 -7.07 -11.75 33.98
N PHE A 760 -7.00 -11.21 32.77
CA PHE A 760 -6.24 -11.81 31.68
C PHE A 760 -4.75 -11.90 32.02
N ASN A 761 -4.14 -10.82 32.52
CA ASN A 761 -2.74 -10.80 32.91
C ASN A 761 -2.41 -11.86 33.98
N GLN A 762 -3.28 -12.03 34.99
CA GLN A 762 -3.15 -13.07 36.01
C GLN A 762 -3.27 -14.50 35.44
N LEU A 763 -4.23 -14.73 34.53
CA LEU A 763 -4.39 -16.01 33.84
C LEU A 763 -3.20 -16.32 32.94
N TYR A 764 -2.69 -15.32 32.21
CA TYR A 764 -1.56 -15.46 31.29
C TYR A 764 -0.27 -15.77 32.05
N GLN A 765 0.00 -15.08 33.16
CA GLN A 765 1.16 -15.38 34.01
C GLN A 765 1.15 -16.80 34.58
N ARG A 766 -0.03 -17.38 34.83
CA ARG A 766 -0.16 -18.71 35.45
C ARG A 766 -0.29 -19.86 34.43
N TYR A 767 -0.86 -19.60 33.26
CA TYR A 767 -1.27 -20.64 32.30
C TYR A 767 -0.91 -20.32 30.83
N SER A 768 0.10 -19.48 30.58
CA SER A 768 0.50 -18.99 29.25
C SER A 768 0.41 -20.01 28.11
N ASN A 769 0.89 -21.25 28.32
CA ASN A 769 0.93 -22.29 27.29
C ASN A 769 -0.43 -22.91 26.94
N ASN A 770 -1.44 -22.78 27.81
CA ASN A 770 -2.74 -23.45 27.71
C ASN A 770 -3.94 -22.48 27.71
N LEU A 771 -3.68 -21.16 27.73
CA LEU A 771 -4.70 -20.11 27.75
C LEU A 771 -5.11 -19.74 26.32
N GLN A 772 -6.39 -19.89 26.00
CA GLN A 772 -6.99 -19.45 24.73
C GLN A 772 -8.04 -18.39 25.01
N CYS A 773 -7.85 -17.20 24.43
CA CYS A 773 -8.69 -16.01 24.62
C CYS A 773 -9.08 -15.43 23.26
N PRO A 774 -10.00 -16.08 22.51
CA PRO A 774 -10.36 -15.64 21.17
C PRO A 774 -10.86 -14.19 21.15
N CYS A 775 -10.29 -13.37 20.26
CA CYS A 775 -10.80 -12.03 19.99
C CYS A 775 -12.13 -12.14 19.23
N LYS A 776 -13.09 -11.29 19.59
CA LYS A 776 -14.33 -11.09 18.84
C LYS A 776 -14.09 -10.31 17.56
N THR A 777 -13.18 -9.34 17.60
CA THR A 777 -12.72 -8.57 16.45
C THR A 777 -11.36 -9.12 16.01
N LEU A 778 -11.31 -9.81 14.87
CA LEU A 778 -10.09 -10.47 14.40
C LEU A 778 -9.10 -9.51 13.72
N SER A 779 -9.56 -8.35 13.26
CA SER A 779 -8.82 -7.38 12.45
C SER A 779 -9.10 -5.99 13.03
N ILE A 780 -8.07 -5.36 13.60
CA ILE A 780 -8.16 -4.09 14.35
C ILE A 780 -7.28 -3.06 13.66
N GLN A 781 -7.83 -1.91 13.27
CA GLN A 781 -7.07 -0.86 12.57
C GLN A 781 -5.96 -0.29 13.46
N TYR A 782 -4.78 -0.03 12.90
CA TYR A 782 -3.65 0.50 13.68
C TYR A 782 -3.96 1.85 14.33
N GLN A 783 -4.76 2.72 13.68
CA GLN A 783 -5.15 4.02 14.24
C GLN A 783 -5.84 3.94 15.62
N ASN A 784 -6.43 2.79 15.97
CA ASN A 784 -7.12 2.64 17.25
C ASN A 784 -6.11 2.52 18.41
N PHE A 785 -4.86 2.10 18.15
CA PHE A 785 -3.89 1.77 19.20
C PHE A 785 -2.42 2.10 18.90
N ILE A 786 -2.07 2.62 17.72
CA ILE A 786 -0.76 3.19 17.40
C ILE A 786 -0.97 4.63 16.94
N GLN A 787 -0.19 5.56 17.50
CA GLN A 787 -0.19 6.96 17.10
C GLN A 787 1.23 7.41 16.75
N PHE A 788 1.36 8.21 15.69
CA PHE A 788 2.60 8.87 15.28
C PHE A 788 2.48 10.40 15.39
N ASN A 789 3.58 11.04 15.77
CA ASN A 789 3.77 12.49 15.73
C ASN A 789 5.23 12.80 15.29
N PRO A 790 5.50 12.80 13.97
CA PRO A 790 6.84 13.03 13.44
C PRO A 790 7.27 14.49 13.63
N ARG A 791 8.49 14.70 14.14
CA ARG A 791 9.13 16.01 14.24
C ARG A 791 10.14 16.15 13.10
N PHE A 792 9.89 17.07 12.17
CA PHE A 792 10.80 17.39 11.08
C PHE A 792 12.03 18.19 11.55
N HIS A 793 13.06 18.23 10.71
CA HIS A 793 14.30 18.97 10.90
C HIS A 793 14.02 20.47 10.96
N SER A 794 14.75 21.18 11.83
CA SER A 794 14.54 22.63 12.08
C SER A 794 14.63 23.47 10.81
N VAL A 795 15.46 23.04 9.85
CA VAL A 795 15.58 23.64 8.51
C VAL A 795 14.22 23.75 7.80
N CYS A 796 13.36 22.73 7.89
CA CYS A 796 12.05 22.68 7.22
C CYS A 796 11.02 23.66 7.81
N SER A 797 11.30 24.23 8.98
CA SER A 797 10.52 25.28 9.64
C SER A 797 11.23 26.63 9.66
N SER A 798 12.40 26.74 9.04
CA SER A 798 13.26 27.93 9.11
C SER A 798 12.99 28.93 7.97
N ASP A 799 13.28 30.20 8.24
CA ASP A 799 13.16 31.29 7.25
C ASP A 799 14.00 31.05 5.98
N LEU A 800 14.99 30.14 6.00
CA LEU A 800 15.79 29.77 4.83
C LEU A 800 14.97 29.10 3.72
N VAL A 801 13.88 28.40 4.09
CA VAL A 801 13.00 27.69 3.14
C VAL A 801 11.57 28.22 3.12
N THR A 802 11.14 28.92 4.19
CA THR A 802 9.79 29.50 4.29
C THR A 802 9.75 30.97 3.87
N SER A 803 10.84 31.72 4.00
CA SER A 803 10.85 33.14 3.62
C SER A 803 11.03 33.30 2.12
N ARG A 804 10.10 34.05 1.53
CA ARG A 804 10.14 34.52 0.15
C ARG A 804 11.50 35.17 -0.20
N THR A 805 12.17 35.83 0.75
CA THR A 805 13.48 36.48 0.54
C THR A 805 14.63 35.54 0.14
N TRP A 806 14.61 34.28 0.59
CA TRP A 806 15.66 33.29 0.25
C TRP A 806 15.29 32.51 -1.03
N LEU A 807 14.00 32.35 -1.29
CA LEU A 807 13.49 31.78 -2.53
C LEU A 807 13.62 32.76 -3.70
N GLU A 808 13.55 34.08 -3.44
CA GLU A 808 13.62 35.17 -4.44
C GLU A 808 14.96 35.91 -4.45
N ILE A 809 16.07 35.18 -4.35
CA ILE A 809 17.40 35.76 -4.57
C ILE A 809 17.57 36.06 -6.07
N ASP A 810 17.08 37.24 -6.45
CA ASP A 810 17.28 37.86 -7.75
C ASP A 810 18.64 38.57 -7.76
N TYR A 811 19.70 37.76 -7.89
CA TYR A 811 21.04 38.26 -8.14
C TYR A 811 21.46 38.00 -9.59
N PRO A 812 21.76 39.06 -10.38
CA PRO A 812 21.65 40.48 -10.03
C PRO A 812 20.24 41.06 -10.21
N ARG A 813 19.88 42.03 -9.36
CA ARG A 813 18.75 42.92 -9.63
C ARG A 813 18.96 43.62 -10.98
N SER A 814 17.91 43.64 -11.79
CA SER A 814 17.86 44.00 -13.21
C SER A 814 18.31 45.42 -13.63
N GLU A 815 18.78 46.27 -12.73
CA GLU A 815 19.02 47.70 -13.01
C GLU A 815 20.35 48.02 -13.70
N PHE A 816 21.31 47.09 -13.79
CA PHE A 816 22.57 47.31 -14.51
C PHE A 816 23.03 46.08 -15.29
N ILE A 817 22.76 46.03 -16.60
CA ILE A 817 23.52 45.20 -17.54
C ILE A 817 24.70 46.04 -18.05
N SER A 818 25.92 45.52 -17.93
CA SER A 818 27.18 46.12 -18.37
C SER A 818 28.21 45.03 -18.65
N ASP A 819 29.27 45.33 -19.40
CA ASP A 819 30.28 44.37 -19.88
C ASP A 819 30.99 43.57 -18.76
N LYS A 820 30.87 44.01 -17.50
CA LYS A 820 31.37 43.25 -16.34
C LYS A 820 30.53 42.01 -16.01
N TRP A 821 29.26 41.97 -16.38
CA TRP A 821 28.31 40.94 -15.95
C TRP A 821 28.46 39.59 -16.65
N LEU A 822 28.95 39.58 -17.89
CA LEU A 822 29.22 38.33 -18.63
C LEU A 822 30.23 37.45 -17.91
N ARG A 823 31.23 38.05 -17.26
CA ARG A 823 32.31 37.32 -16.59
C ARG A 823 31.81 36.44 -15.44
N PHE A 824 30.71 36.81 -14.77
CA PHE A 824 30.14 36.02 -13.67
C PHE A 824 29.41 34.76 -14.15
N HIS A 825 28.73 34.82 -15.31
CA HIS A 825 27.99 33.67 -15.85
C HIS A 825 28.91 32.51 -16.28
N THR A 826 30.24 32.72 -16.29
CA THR A 826 31.26 31.68 -16.51
C THR A 826 31.70 30.95 -15.23
N LYS A 827 31.23 31.37 -14.05
CA LYS A 827 31.59 30.79 -12.74
C LYS A 827 30.42 30.08 -12.11
N ILE A 828 30.17 28.88 -12.63
CA ILE A 828 29.14 27.94 -12.15
C ILE A 828 29.25 27.56 -10.66
N ASP A 829 30.43 27.71 -10.04
CA ASP A 829 30.64 27.50 -8.61
C ASP A 829 30.35 28.75 -7.74
N ASP A 830 29.96 29.88 -8.35
CA ASP A 830 29.47 31.04 -7.61
C ASP A 830 28.06 30.79 -7.05
N PHE A 831 27.96 30.74 -5.73
CA PHE A 831 26.73 30.44 -5.01
C PHE A 831 25.57 31.38 -5.37
N ARG A 832 25.83 32.63 -5.74
CA ARG A 832 24.77 33.59 -6.08
C ARG A 832 23.91 33.09 -7.23
N HIS A 833 24.52 32.42 -8.21
CA HIS A 833 23.83 31.85 -9.37
C HIS A 833 22.83 30.75 -8.97
N ILE A 834 23.25 29.83 -8.10
CA ILE A 834 22.48 28.64 -7.71
C ILE A 834 21.62 28.81 -6.46
N SER A 835 21.84 29.89 -5.69
CA SER A 835 21.28 30.08 -4.33
C SER A 835 19.76 29.89 -4.24
N SER A 836 18.99 30.68 -4.99
CA SER A 836 17.52 30.61 -5.03
C SER A 836 17.00 29.22 -5.44
N PRO A 837 17.46 28.63 -6.57
CA PRO A 837 17.18 27.22 -6.91
C PRO A 837 17.52 26.21 -5.80
N LEU A 838 18.61 26.41 -5.05
CA LEU A 838 19.04 25.48 -4.00
C LEU A 838 18.10 25.52 -2.80
N PHE A 839 17.73 26.72 -2.33
CA PHE A 839 16.77 26.89 -1.23
C PHE A 839 15.37 26.39 -1.59
N ARG A 840 14.98 26.48 -2.87
CA ARG A 840 13.75 25.88 -3.41
C ARG A 840 13.79 24.37 -3.33
N LEU A 841 14.82 23.75 -3.89
CA LEU A 841 14.94 22.30 -3.87
C LEU A 841 14.98 21.76 -2.42
N LEU A 842 15.59 22.50 -1.49
CA LEU A 842 15.55 22.19 -0.05
C LEU A 842 14.13 22.33 0.55
N ASN A 843 13.40 23.39 0.20
CA ASN A 843 11.99 23.57 0.58
C ASN A 843 11.11 22.42 0.04
N SER A 844 11.20 22.14 -1.26
CA SER A 844 10.48 21.05 -1.91
C SER A 844 10.83 19.68 -1.32
N SER A 845 12.10 19.44 -0.98
CA SER A 845 12.53 18.21 -0.27
C SER A 845 11.84 18.07 1.10
N CYS A 846 11.70 19.16 1.86
CA CYS A 846 10.93 19.18 3.10
C CYS A 846 9.42 18.94 2.87
N GLN A 847 8.83 19.55 1.84
CA GLN A 847 7.41 19.41 1.52
C GLN A 847 7.08 17.99 1.05
N LEU A 848 7.83 17.43 0.11
CA LEU A 848 7.69 16.07 -0.39
C LEU A 848 7.87 15.04 0.72
N SER A 849 8.83 15.24 1.62
CA SER A 849 9.02 14.38 2.80
C SER A 849 7.79 14.41 3.71
N SER A 850 7.26 15.59 4.00
CA SER A 850 6.04 15.77 4.83
C SER A 850 4.81 15.15 4.18
N GLN A 851 4.58 15.38 2.88
CA GLN A 851 3.50 14.78 2.10
C GLN A 851 3.59 13.26 2.09
N THR A 852 4.78 12.71 1.83
CA THR A 852 5.04 11.26 1.87
C THR A 852 4.69 10.66 3.21
N VAL A 853 5.16 11.26 4.31
CA VAL A 853 4.88 10.81 5.67
C VAL A 853 3.37 10.83 5.96
N ASN A 854 2.65 11.88 5.55
CA ASN A 854 1.21 11.99 5.74
C ASN A 854 0.43 10.94 4.94
N ILE A 855 0.78 10.71 3.67
CA ILE A 855 0.17 9.69 2.79
C ILE A 855 0.40 8.28 3.36
N SER A 856 1.64 7.98 3.75
CA SER A 856 1.99 6.69 4.33
C SER A 856 1.32 6.49 5.69
N LEU A 857 1.18 7.55 6.51
CA LEU A 857 0.45 7.48 7.78
C LEU A 857 -1.05 7.25 7.59
N LEU A 858 -1.70 7.89 6.60
CA LEU A 858 -3.10 7.60 6.25
C LEU A 858 -3.29 6.13 5.87
N THR A 859 -2.38 5.62 5.04
CA THR A 859 -2.35 4.20 4.64
C THR A 859 -2.18 3.31 5.87
N PHE A 860 -1.15 3.56 6.69
CA PHE A 860 -0.88 2.80 7.91
C PHE A 860 -2.07 2.79 8.88
N ASN A 861 -2.65 3.95 9.17
CA ASN A 861 -3.79 4.10 10.07
C ASN A 861 -4.99 3.23 9.68
N SER A 862 -5.21 3.04 8.37
CA SER A 862 -6.27 2.20 7.82
C SER A 862 -5.94 0.70 7.78
N THR A 863 -4.65 0.33 7.73
CA THR A 863 -4.23 -1.08 7.77
C THR A 863 -4.50 -1.72 9.14
N THR A 864 -4.65 -3.04 9.16
CA THR A 864 -5.18 -3.77 10.32
C THR A 864 -4.19 -4.78 10.90
N PHE A 865 -4.16 -4.82 12.23
CA PHE A 865 -3.55 -5.87 13.01
C PHE A 865 -4.51 -7.05 13.12
N THR A 866 -4.10 -8.18 12.54
CA THR A 866 -4.91 -9.40 12.57
C THR A 866 -4.45 -10.32 13.69
N THR A 867 -5.38 -10.74 14.55
CA THR A 867 -5.10 -11.65 15.67
C THR A 867 -6.29 -12.51 16.05
N PHE A 868 -6.07 -13.81 16.20
CA PHE A 868 -7.10 -14.78 16.57
C PHE A 868 -7.34 -14.83 18.09
N ASN A 869 -6.29 -14.67 18.87
CA ASN A 869 -6.34 -14.65 20.34
C ASN A 869 -5.79 -13.32 20.86
N LEU A 870 -6.23 -12.94 22.06
CA LEU A 870 -5.62 -11.85 22.81
C LEU A 870 -4.19 -12.23 23.19
N ILE A 871 -3.22 -11.47 22.68
CA ILE A 871 -1.80 -11.63 23.01
C ILE A 871 -1.44 -10.86 24.29
N SER A 872 -0.34 -11.23 24.95
CA SER A 872 0.10 -10.50 26.15
C SER A 872 0.58 -9.09 25.84
N ARG A 873 0.61 -8.20 26.85
CA ARG A 873 1.16 -6.84 26.70
C ARG A 873 2.61 -6.84 26.18
N GLU A 874 3.42 -7.80 26.60
CA GLU A 874 4.81 -7.98 26.13
C GLU A 874 4.85 -8.40 24.65
N GLN A 875 4.03 -9.37 24.25
CA GLN A 875 3.91 -9.81 22.86
C GLN A 875 3.36 -8.70 21.96
N PHE A 876 2.40 -7.92 22.46
CA PHE A 876 1.86 -6.74 21.79
C PHE A 876 2.95 -5.72 21.53
N HIS A 877 3.67 -5.24 22.56
CA HIS A 877 4.72 -4.25 22.37
C HIS A 877 5.87 -4.76 21.49
N ALA A 878 6.22 -6.05 21.56
CA ALA A 878 7.21 -6.64 20.67
C ALA A 878 6.76 -6.58 19.19
N ARG A 879 5.50 -6.96 18.90
CA ARG A 879 4.93 -6.90 17.55
C ARG A 879 4.72 -5.46 17.06
N THR A 880 4.17 -4.58 17.87
CA THR A 880 3.95 -3.17 17.47
C THR A 880 5.28 -2.45 17.24
N SER A 881 6.32 -2.73 18.02
CA SER A 881 7.65 -2.18 17.78
C SER A 881 8.22 -2.61 16.42
N GLN A 882 8.05 -3.89 16.04
CA GLN A 882 8.46 -4.38 14.72
C GLN A 882 7.67 -3.71 13.59
N ILE A 883 6.34 -3.62 13.73
CA ILE A 883 5.44 -2.95 12.77
C ILE A 883 5.80 -1.47 12.60
N ILE A 884 6.10 -0.77 13.70
CA ILE A 884 6.50 0.65 13.71
C ILE A 884 7.84 0.84 12.99
N VAL A 885 8.84 -0.01 13.24
CA VAL A 885 10.14 0.06 12.56
C VAL A 885 9.99 -0.23 11.06
N GLN A 886 9.23 -1.26 10.69
CA GLN A 886 8.93 -1.59 9.29
C GLN A 886 8.21 -0.45 8.57
N PHE A 887 7.22 0.18 9.21
CA PHE A 887 6.53 1.35 8.66
C PHE A 887 7.49 2.52 8.38
N ILE A 888 8.35 2.85 9.34
CA ILE A 888 9.32 3.95 9.21
C ILE A 888 10.32 3.66 8.07
N GLU A 889 10.90 2.45 8.05
CA GLU A 889 11.86 2.05 7.02
C GLU A 889 11.23 2.00 5.63
N ASN A 890 10.06 1.37 5.48
CA ASN A 890 9.40 1.24 4.18
C ASN A 890 8.96 2.59 3.61
N THR A 891 8.49 3.52 4.47
CA THR A 891 8.15 4.89 4.07
C THR A 891 9.37 5.63 3.52
N ALA A 892 10.51 5.52 4.21
CA ALA A 892 11.76 6.17 3.81
C ALA A 892 12.35 5.57 2.52
N ARG A 893 12.35 4.24 2.39
CA ARG A 893 12.80 3.53 1.18
C ARG A 893 11.95 3.88 -0.04
N SER A 894 10.62 3.84 0.09
CA SER A 894 9.69 4.17 -1.00
C SER A 894 9.90 5.58 -1.54
N PHE A 895 10.12 6.55 -0.63
CA PHE A 895 10.49 7.92 -1.00
C PHE A 895 11.81 7.97 -1.77
N LEU A 896 12.87 7.37 -1.22
CA LEU A 896 14.19 7.34 -1.82
C LEU A 896 14.21 6.67 -3.19
N SER A 897 13.44 5.58 -3.38
CA SER A 897 13.38 4.86 -4.66
C SER A 897 12.86 5.77 -5.79
N ASN A 898 11.76 6.50 -5.54
CA ASN A 898 11.23 7.48 -6.51
C ASN A 898 12.19 8.67 -6.70
N PHE A 899 12.76 9.21 -5.62
CA PHE A 899 13.71 10.33 -5.70
C PHE A 899 14.97 9.97 -6.50
N TRP A 900 15.57 8.81 -6.24
CA TRP A 900 16.74 8.31 -6.98
C TRP A 900 16.43 7.93 -8.43
N LEU A 901 15.23 7.40 -8.71
CA LEU A 901 14.76 7.19 -10.08
C LEU A 901 14.87 8.47 -10.90
N VAL A 902 14.22 9.55 -10.44
CA VAL A 902 14.19 10.83 -11.17
C VAL A 902 15.59 11.41 -11.29
N ASN A 903 16.39 11.37 -10.21
CA ASN A 903 17.77 11.85 -10.24
C ASN A 903 18.60 11.13 -11.31
N ASN A 904 18.69 9.81 -11.19
CA ASN A 904 19.58 9.01 -12.02
C ASN A 904 19.12 9.01 -13.49
N MET A 905 17.81 9.16 -13.74
CA MET A 905 17.28 9.29 -15.09
C MET A 905 17.48 10.68 -15.70
N THR A 906 17.49 11.75 -14.89
CA THR A 906 17.84 13.12 -15.35
C THR A 906 19.26 13.11 -15.91
N SER A 907 20.21 12.57 -15.14
CA SER A 907 21.58 12.32 -15.58
C SER A 907 21.67 11.36 -16.77
N ALA A 908 20.99 10.21 -16.72
CA ALA A 908 21.12 9.18 -17.75
C ALA A 908 20.51 9.58 -19.11
N ASN A 909 19.53 10.48 -19.14
CA ASN A 909 19.03 11.11 -20.36
C ASN A 909 19.87 12.32 -20.80
N MET A 910 20.90 12.67 -20.03
CA MET A 910 21.78 13.83 -20.24
C MET A 910 20.96 15.12 -20.42
N LEU A 911 19.94 15.31 -19.57
CA LEU A 911 19.11 16.51 -19.62
C LEU A 911 19.95 17.74 -19.24
N VAL A 912 19.70 18.88 -19.87
CA VAL A 912 20.47 20.12 -19.66
C VAL A 912 19.88 20.93 -18.51
N SER A 913 20.71 21.38 -17.56
CA SER A 913 20.29 22.42 -16.61
C SER A 913 20.46 23.81 -17.22
N ALA A 914 19.46 24.68 -17.04
CA ALA A 914 19.58 26.09 -17.40
C ALA A 914 20.60 26.85 -16.55
N LEU A 915 21.06 26.26 -15.44
CA LEU A 915 22.15 26.80 -14.63
C LEU A 915 23.55 26.49 -15.22
N LEU A 916 23.62 25.75 -16.33
CA LEU A 916 24.87 25.33 -16.99
C LEU A 916 25.84 24.58 -16.06
N SER A 917 25.31 23.94 -15.02
CA SER A 917 26.08 23.16 -14.05
C SER A 917 26.51 21.79 -14.61
N ASP A 918 25.78 21.24 -15.58
CA ASP A 918 26.11 19.96 -16.23
C ASP A 918 26.84 20.12 -17.57
N SER A 919 26.76 21.30 -18.20
CA SER A 919 27.27 21.55 -19.54
C SER A 919 27.64 23.01 -19.80
N VAL A 920 28.73 23.22 -20.55
CA VAL A 920 29.19 24.52 -21.04
C VAL A 920 28.69 24.73 -22.47
N LEU A 921 28.00 25.84 -22.70
CA LEU A 921 27.70 26.34 -24.04
C LEU A 921 28.85 27.24 -24.52
N THR A 922 29.62 26.80 -25.52
CA THR A 922 30.58 27.66 -26.22
C THR A 922 30.10 27.97 -27.63
N GLY A 923 29.73 29.24 -27.87
CA GLY A 923 29.38 29.74 -29.19
C GLY A 923 30.63 30.02 -30.02
N TYR A 924 30.79 29.33 -31.14
CA TYR A 924 31.80 29.66 -32.15
C TYR A 924 31.13 30.38 -33.32
N PRO A 925 31.57 31.60 -33.71
CA PRO A 925 31.11 32.20 -34.95
C PRO A 925 31.63 31.35 -36.12
N GLN A 926 30.73 30.74 -36.90
CA GLN A 926 31.14 30.19 -38.19
C GLN A 926 31.24 31.33 -39.19
N TYR A 927 32.47 31.73 -39.52
CA TYR A 927 32.75 32.71 -40.57
C TYR A 927 32.36 32.16 -41.95
N TYR A 928 31.14 32.44 -42.38
CA TYR A 928 30.75 32.32 -43.78
C TYR A 928 31.46 33.38 -44.61
N TYR A 929 32.58 33.00 -45.22
CA TYR A 929 33.14 33.72 -46.36
C TYR A 929 32.36 33.34 -47.63
N ASP A 930 31.24 34.02 -47.86
CA ASP A 930 30.64 34.11 -49.20
C ASP A 930 30.61 35.60 -49.63
N GLY A 931 31.03 35.85 -50.87
CA GLY A 931 31.26 37.20 -51.37
C GLY A 931 29.97 37.98 -51.64
N TYR A 932 30.06 39.31 -51.53
CA TYR A 932 28.99 40.24 -51.94
C TYR A 932 28.59 40.01 -53.40
N TYR A 933 27.43 39.40 -53.63
CA TYR A 933 26.77 39.36 -54.93
C TYR A 933 25.62 40.36 -54.92
N GLU A 934 25.83 41.51 -55.56
CA GLU A 934 24.79 42.50 -55.82
C GLU A 934 23.94 42.02 -57.01
N TYR A 935 22.70 41.58 -56.74
CA TYR A 935 21.72 41.21 -57.76
C TYR A 935 20.47 42.08 -57.60
N ASP A 936 20.12 42.82 -58.65
CA ASP A 936 18.94 43.70 -58.74
C ASP A 936 18.72 44.69 -57.56
N GLY A 937 19.79 45.18 -56.94
CA GLY A 937 19.75 46.29 -55.99
C GLY A 937 19.21 45.96 -54.59
N TYR A 938 19.01 44.67 -54.28
CA TYR A 938 18.70 44.21 -52.93
C TYR A 938 19.96 43.66 -52.27
N VAL A 939 20.41 44.32 -51.19
CA VAL A 939 21.47 43.81 -50.32
C VAL A 939 20.86 42.78 -49.38
N TYR A 940 21.17 41.51 -49.58
CA TYR A 940 20.85 40.45 -48.63
C TYR A 940 21.91 40.43 -47.53
N GLU A 941 21.51 40.78 -46.31
CA GLU A 941 22.35 40.68 -45.12
C GLU A 941 22.30 39.23 -44.61
N TYR A 942 23.43 38.51 -44.72
CA TYR A 942 23.49 37.10 -44.34
C TYR A 942 23.61 36.93 -42.82
N ALA A 943 22.87 35.97 -42.27
CA ALA A 943 22.96 35.60 -40.86
C ALA A 943 24.29 34.90 -40.58
N TYR A 944 25.00 35.35 -39.53
CA TYR A 944 26.06 34.55 -38.90
C TYR A 944 25.44 33.36 -38.19
N GLU A 945 25.74 32.14 -38.64
CA GLU A 945 25.32 30.90 -37.99
C GLU A 945 26.29 30.59 -36.83
N TYR A 946 25.83 30.78 -35.59
CA TYR A 946 26.60 30.41 -34.40
C TYR A 946 26.47 28.91 -34.13
N ALA A 947 27.57 28.18 -34.32
CA ALA A 947 27.64 26.79 -33.89
C ALA A 947 27.96 26.76 -32.39
N PHE A 948 26.94 26.44 -31.58
CA PHE A 948 27.13 26.20 -30.15
C PHE A 948 27.64 24.78 -29.91
N ASP A 949 28.93 24.67 -29.64
CA ASP A 949 29.55 23.47 -29.13
C ASP A 949 29.19 23.31 -27.65
N ARG A 950 28.54 22.19 -27.31
CA ARG A 950 28.18 21.81 -25.94
C ARG A 950 29.22 20.83 -25.42
N ARG A 951 30.05 21.29 -24.49
CA ARG A 951 31.04 20.46 -23.80
C ARG A 951 30.59 20.17 -22.38
N ASP A 952 30.87 18.98 -21.90
CA ASP A 952 30.50 18.58 -20.55
C ASP A 952 31.24 19.41 -19.49
N GLN A 953 30.57 19.69 -18.38
CA GLN A 953 31.16 20.47 -17.30
C GLN A 953 32.18 19.62 -16.53
N ILE A 954 33.39 20.17 -16.37
CA ILE A 954 34.46 19.57 -15.58
C ILE A 954 34.59 20.34 -14.26
N TYR A 955 34.39 19.65 -13.15
CA TYR A 955 34.60 20.17 -11.80
C TYR A 955 35.99 19.82 -11.28
N ASN A 956 36.62 20.71 -10.52
CA ASN A 956 37.86 20.40 -9.84
C ASN A 956 37.54 19.73 -8.49
N SER A 957 37.48 18.40 -8.49
CA SER A 957 37.06 17.63 -7.32
C SER A 957 38.18 17.58 -6.27
N ASN A 958 38.00 18.39 -5.22
CA ASN A 958 38.81 18.33 -4.00
C ASN A 958 38.73 16.96 -3.29
N ILE A 959 37.74 16.13 -3.62
CA ILE A 959 37.49 14.82 -3.01
C ILE A 959 38.35 13.72 -3.67
N THR A 960 38.60 13.81 -4.97
CA THR A 960 39.39 12.82 -5.73
C THR A 960 40.80 13.33 -6.09
N GLY A 961 41.06 14.63 -5.97
CA GLY A 961 42.31 15.25 -6.43
C GLY A 961 42.46 15.25 -7.96
N SER A 962 41.35 15.08 -8.67
CA SER A 962 41.28 15.00 -10.13
C SER A 962 40.16 15.90 -10.65
N ASN A 963 40.26 16.26 -11.93
CA ASN A 963 39.10 16.71 -12.69
C ASN A 963 38.01 15.62 -12.63
N CYS A 964 36.75 16.04 -12.49
CA CYS A 964 35.58 15.19 -12.42
C CYS A 964 34.58 15.66 -13.48
N ASP A 965 34.24 14.79 -14.41
CA ASP A 965 33.44 15.10 -15.60
C ASP A 965 31.96 14.70 -15.41
N CYS A 966 31.04 15.63 -15.65
CA CYS A 966 29.59 15.40 -15.58
C CYS A 966 29.03 14.45 -16.65
N GLN A 967 29.84 14.04 -17.63
CA GLN A 967 29.55 12.94 -18.54
C GLN A 967 29.80 11.57 -17.91
N GLU A 968 30.91 11.44 -17.17
CA GLU A 968 31.34 10.18 -16.53
C GLU A 968 30.63 9.94 -15.19
N ASN A 969 30.34 11.00 -14.43
CA ASN A 969 29.80 10.89 -13.08
C ASN A 969 28.93 12.11 -12.71
N SER A 970 27.61 11.92 -12.53
CA SER A 970 26.73 13.03 -12.11
C SER A 970 26.95 13.49 -10.66
N PHE A 971 27.62 12.67 -9.83
CA PHE A 971 27.98 13.03 -8.46
C PHE A 971 29.25 13.90 -8.37
N CYS A 972 29.77 14.42 -9.49
CA CYS A 972 30.82 15.43 -9.43
C CYS A 972 30.30 16.68 -8.71
N VAL A 973 31.01 17.09 -7.67
CA VAL A 973 30.71 18.28 -6.87
C VAL A 973 31.96 19.11 -6.57
N GLN A 974 31.77 20.41 -6.41
CA GLN A 974 32.77 21.38 -6.00
C GLN A 974 32.19 22.27 -4.90
N GLN A 975 33.01 22.69 -3.94
CA GLN A 975 32.56 23.56 -2.86
C GLN A 975 32.09 24.90 -3.42
N ALA A 976 30.93 25.39 -2.97
CA ALA A 976 30.36 26.66 -3.41
C ALA A 976 31.16 27.87 -2.90
N VAL A 977 31.25 28.90 -3.74
CA VAL A 977 32.15 30.06 -3.55
C VAL A 977 31.39 31.35 -3.79
N ILE A 978 31.89 32.47 -3.27
CA ILE A 978 31.47 33.82 -3.66
C ILE A 978 32.70 34.57 -4.18
N TYR A 979 32.63 35.04 -5.43
CA TYR A 979 33.69 35.80 -6.08
C TYR A 979 33.55 37.31 -5.90
N ASP A 980 34.65 38.03 -6.10
CA ASP A 980 34.66 39.49 -6.21
C ASP A 980 33.80 40.00 -7.40
N LEU A 981 33.58 41.32 -7.47
CA LEU A 981 32.79 41.94 -8.53
C LEU A 981 33.46 41.94 -9.92
N ASN A 982 34.58 41.25 -10.11
CA ASN A 982 35.19 41.04 -11.42
C ASN A 982 35.29 39.52 -11.77
N GLY A 983 34.82 38.62 -10.91
CA GLY A 983 34.97 37.16 -11.05
C GLY A 983 36.42 36.67 -10.88
N THR A 984 37.33 37.50 -10.34
CA THR A 984 38.78 37.25 -10.39
C THR A 984 39.36 36.63 -9.11
N SER A 985 38.80 36.95 -7.95
CA SER A 985 39.28 36.44 -6.66
C SER A 985 38.14 35.90 -5.82
N VAL A 986 38.43 34.84 -5.07
CA VAL A 986 37.50 34.24 -4.10
C VAL A 986 37.43 35.13 -2.87
N LEU A 987 36.24 35.62 -2.54
CA LEU A 987 35.99 36.33 -1.28
C LEU A 987 35.71 35.37 -0.14
N PHE A 988 34.94 34.30 -0.43
CA PHE A 988 34.39 33.41 0.59
C PHE A 988 34.08 32.03 0.01
N HIS A 989 34.68 30.98 0.58
CA HIS A 989 34.20 29.61 0.41
C HIS A 989 33.09 29.37 1.43
N ILE A 990 31.98 28.77 1.01
CA ILE A 990 30.86 28.49 1.91
C ILE A 990 31.06 27.09 2.51
N PRO A 991 31.30 26.94 3.82
CA PRO A 991 31.44 25.64 4.47
C PRO A 991 30.13 24.85 4.37
N GLY A 992 30.23 23.57 4.03
CA GLY A 992 29.08 22.67 3.94
C GLY A 992 28.29 22.73 2.62
N ILE A 993 28.41 23.79 1.81
CA ILE A 993 27.62 23.91 0.56
C ILE A 993 28.46 23.55 -0.66
N TYR A 994 27.89 22.73 -1.55
CA TYR A 994 28.49 22.29 -2.81
C TYR A 994 27.56 22.56 -4.00
N VAL A 995 28.19 22.79 -5.15
CA VAL A 995 27.56 22.77 -6.47
C VAL A 995 27.90 21.44 -7.13
N GLY A 996 26.95 20.82 -7.83
CA GLY A 996 27.17 19.60 -8.60
C GLY A 996 26.59 19.67 -10.00
N CYS A 997 26.80 18.62 -10.80
CA CYS A 997 26.33 18.53 -12.18
C CYS A 997 24.85 18.91 -12.32
N TYR A 998 23.98 18.30 -11.52
CA TYR A 998 22.68 18.89 -11.21
C TYR A 998 22.69 19.41 -9.77
N LEU A 999 21.79 20.37 -9.53
CA LEU A 999 21.73 21.07 -8.26
C LEU A 999 21.39 20.13 -7.10
N VAL A 1000 20.64 19.06 -7.40
CA VAL A 1000 20.30 18.02 -6.44
C VAL A 1000 21.51 17.19 -5.98
N GLU A 1001 22.47 16.80 -6.83
CA GLU A 1001 23.69 16.14 -6.31
C GLU A 1001 24.51 17.10 -5.45
N GLY A 1002 24.59 18.39 -5.83
CA GLY A 1002 25.18 19.44 -4.99
C GLY A 1002 24.51 19.54 -3.62
N LEU A 1003 23.16 19.59 -3.59
CA LEU A 1003 22.38 19.62 -2.35
C LEU A 1003 22.60 18.36 -1.50
N LEU A 1004 22.53 17.17 -2.09
CA LEU A 1004 22.66 15.89 -1.38
C LEU A 1004 24.03 15.71 -0.72
N GLN A 1005 25.10 16.19 -1.35
CA GLN A 1005 26.45 16.20 -0.79
C GLN A 1005 26.70 17.37 0.17
N SER A 1006 25.85 18.40 0.15
CA SER A 1006 25.90 19.51 1.09
C SER A 1006 25.48 19.09 2.49
N ASP A 1007 26.08 19.69 3.50
CA ASP A 1007 25.62 19.69 4.87
C ASP A 1007 25.10 21.09 5.26
N LEU A 1008 24.66 21.25 6.50
CA LEU A 1008 24.06 22.50 6.97
C LEU A 1008 25.05 23.40 7.74
N GLN A 1009 26.37 23.14 7.67
CA GLN A 1009 27.39 23.80 8.50
C GLN A 1009 27.28 25.33 8.51
N CYS A 1010 27.15 25.97 7.33
CA CYS A 1010 27.03 27.42 7.27
C CYS A 1010 25.78 27.97 7.99
N PHE A 1011 24.68 27.21 8.01
CA PHE A 1011 23.41 27.66 8.59
C PHE A 1011 23.36 27.52 10.11
N TYR A 1012 24.30 26.78 10.72
CA TYR A 1012 24.52 26.75 12.16
C TYR A 1012 25.60 27.75 12.64
N ASP A 1013 26.38 28.34 11.73
CA ASP A 1013 27.45 29.30 12.03
C ASP A 1013 26.98 30.73 11.74
N ASP A 1014 26.80 31.52 12.80
CA ASP A 1014 26.36 32.92 12.77
C ASP A 1014 27.24 33.81 11.86
N LEU A 1015 28.56 33.61 11.89
CA LEU A 1015 29.50 34.38 11.06
C LEU A 1015 29.43 33.94 9.59
N CYS A 1016 29.16 32.66 9.33
CA CYS A 1016 28.93 32.15 7.97
C CYS A 1016 27.63 32.70 7.38
N LEU A 1017 26.54 32.60 8.14
CA LEU A 1017 25.23 33.07 7.74
C LEU A 1017 25.21 34.59 7.50
N GLN A 1018 25.85 35.39 8.37
CA GLN A 1018 25.93 36.83 8.17
C GLN A 1018 26.71 37.20 6.90
N LYS A 1019 27.87 36.57 6.65
CA LYS A 1019 28.62 36.77 5.40
C LYS A 1019 27.80 36.40 4.16
N LEU A 1020 26.98 35.36 4.27
CA LEU A 1020 26.09 34.92 3.20
C LEU A 1020 25.00 35.98 2.93
N ILE A 1021 24.33 36.46 3.98
CA ILE A 1021 23.32 37.53 3.91
C ILE A 1021 23.91 38.81 3.30
N ASP A 1022 25.09 39.24 3.77
CA ASP A 1022 25.80 40.42 3.28
C ASP A 1022 26.15 40.30 1.78
N SER A 1023 26.62 39.12 1.36
CA SER A 1023 27.04 38.85 -0.02
C SER A 1023 25.87 38.72 -1.00
N LEU A 1024 24.73 38.23 -0.52
CA LEU A 1024 23.47 38.11 -1.28
C LEU A 1024 22.63 39.41 -1.22
N GLN A 1025 23.02 40.38 -0.40
CA GLN A 1025 22.32 41.66 -0.19
C GLN A 1025 20.87 41.50 0.30
N ILE A 1026 20.61 40.46 1.11
CA ILE A 1026 19.27 40.14 1.63
C ILE A 1026 19.00 40.95 2.90
N SER A 1027 17.85 41.62 3.00
CA SER A 1027 17.44 42.35 4.20
C SER A 1027 16.59 41.47 5.14
N THR A 1028 17.23 40.58 5.89
CA THR A 1028 16.55 39.66 6.85
C THR A 1028 17.25 39.58 8.20
N ASN A 1029 16.47 39.58 9.29
CA ASN A 1029 16.95 39.30 10.64
C ASN A 1029 16.94 37.77 10.93
N ASN A 1030 17.61 36.97 10.10
CA ASN A 1030 17.68 35.53 10.31
C ASN A 1030 18.61 35.19 11.47
N SER A 1031 18.18 34.27 12.33
CA SER A 1031 19.05 33.62 13.32
C SER A 1031 19.61 32.30 12.76
N PRO A 1032 20.81 31.87 13.16
CA PRO A 1032 21.33 30.55 12.80
C PRO A 1032 20.44 29.43 13.36
N LEU A 1033 20.48 28.27 12.72
CA LEU A 1033 19.75 27.08 13.15
C LEU A 1033 20.20 26.64 14.55
N SER A 1034 19.26 26.16 15.38
CA SER A 1034 19.58 25.63 16.71
C SER A 1034 19.93 24.14 16.65
N ASN A 1035 21.12 23.78 17.13
CA ASN A 1035 21.59 22.39 17.20
C ASN A 1035 21.21 21.69 18.54
N SER A 1036 20.52 22.36 19.46
CA SER A 1036 20.35 21.85 20.84
C SER A 1036 19.47 20.61 20.98
N THR A 1037 18.75 20.20 19.93
CA THR A 1037 17.82 19.05 19.97
C THR A 1037 17.86 18.17 18.71
N SER A 1038 18.83 18.36 17.81
CA SER A 1038 18.97 17.54 16.60
C SER A 1038 19.58 16.17 16.91
N LYS A 1039 19.16 15.12 16.20
CA LYS A 1039 19.86 13.82 16.21
C LYS A 1039 21.06 13.80 15.25
N TYR A 1040 21.10 14.72 14.29
CA TYR A 1040 22.14 14.80 13.28
C TYR A 1040 23.32 15.65 13.77
N LYS A 1041 24.49 15.45 13.17
CA LYS A 1041 25.62 16.36 13.37
C LYS A 1041 25.46 17.53 12.41
N VAL A 1042 26.06 18.67 12.76
CA VAL A 1042 26.13 19.85 11.87
C VAL A 1042 26.75 19.53 10.50
N THR A 1043 27.69 18.57 10.48
CA THR A 1043 28.36 18.05 9.27
C THR A 1043 27.71 16.78 8.69
N THR A 1044 26.45 16.50 9.03
CA THR A 1044 25.70 15.42 8.39
C THR A 1044 25.19 15.91 7.05
N ASN A 1045 25.46 15.17 5.97
CA ASN A 1045 25.01 15.56 4.65
C ASN A 1045 23.48 15.48 4.53
N LEU A 1046 22.92 16.29 3.64
CA LEU A 1046 21.48 16.36 3.41
C LEU A 1046 20.95 15.06 2.82
N LEU A 1047 21.77 14.25 2.15
CA LEU A 1047 21.38 12.88 1.78
C LEU A 1047 21.03 11.99 3.00
N GLU A 1048 21.80 12.04 4.09
CA GLU A 1048 21.48 11.27 5.31
C GLU A 1048 20.23 11.82 6.02
N ILE A 1049 20.03 13.14 6.01
CA ILE A 1049 18.83 13.78 6.58
C ILE A 1049 17.58 13.46 5.73
N LEU A 1050 17.72 13.50 4.40
CA LEU A 1050 16.66 13.21 3.43
C LEU A 1050 16.33 11.71 3.36
N SER A 1051 17.31 10.81 3.55
CA SER A 1051 17.09 9.37 3.66
C SER A 1051 16.28 8.97 4.89
N ASN A 1052 16.10 9.91 5.81
CA ASN A 1052 15.23 9.83 6.98
C ASN A 1052 14.00 10.76 6.86
N LEU A 1053 13.59 11.13 5.63
CA LEU A 1053 12.42 11.97 5.34
C LEU A 1053 12.47 13.34 6.01
N MET A 1054 13.66 13.91 6.17
CA MET A 1054 13.89 15.14 6.94
C MET A 1054 13.36 15.05 8.40
N ILE A 1055 13.15 13.85 8.95
CA ILE A 1055 12.64 13.66 10.32
C ILE A 1055 13.78 13.60 11.32
N GLU A 1056 13.68 14.44 12.36
CA GLU A 1056 14.50 14.39 13.56
C GLU A 1056 14.08 13.23 14.45
N GLN A 1057 12.79 13.16 14.77
CA GLN A 1057 12.28 12.20 15.75
C GLN A 1057 10.89 11.70 15.38
N TRP A 1058 10.74 10.38 15.30
CA TRP A 1058 9.44 9.73 15.30
C TRP A 1058 8.98 9.57 16.75
N ASN A 1059 8.08 10.44 17.21
CA ASN A 1059 7.36 10.17 18.46
C ASN A 1059 6.24 9.19 18.12
N ASN A 1060 6.25 8.01 18.73
CA ASN A 1060 5.20 7.02 18.57
C ASN A 1060 4.80 6.45 19.92
N GLU A 1061 3.51 6.11 20.04
CA GLU A 1061 2.92 5.51 21.24
C GLU A 1061 2.05 4.32 20.82
N SER A 1062 2.08 3.25 21.61
CA SER A 1062 1.23 2.06 21.40
C SER A 1062 0.43 1.70 22.65
N PHE A 1063 -0.89 1.68 22.51
CA PHE A 1063 -1.85 1.61 23.61
C PHE A 1063 -2.46 0.21 23.72
N TYR A 1064 -1.91 -0.62 24.61
CA TYR A 1064 -2.39 -2.00 24.82
C TYR A 1064 -3.85 -2.03 25.30
N GLU A 1065 -4.27 -1.03 26.08
CA GLU A 1065 -5.63 -0.89 26.60
C GLU A 1065 -6.64 -0.73 25.46
N ASN A 1066 -6.32 0.08 24.44
CA ASN A 1066 -7.17 0.26 23.27
C ASN A 1066 -7.25 -1.04 22.46
N TYR A 1067 -6.10 -1.67 22.19
CA TYR A 1067 -6.06 -2.98 21.53
C TYR A 1067 -6.90 -4.04 22.24
N PHE A 1068 -6.84 -4.12 23.58
CA PHE A 1068 -7.67 -5.03 24.37
C PHE A 1068 -9.17 -4.73 24.23
N ASN A 1069 -9.54 -3.44 24.30
CA ASN A 1069 -10.93 -2.98 24.16
C ASN A 1069 -11.51 -3.21 22.76
N GLU A 1070 -10.67 -3.21 21.72
CA GLU A 1070 -11.05 -3.51 20.34
C GLU A 1070 -11.15 -5.02 20.07
N CYS A 1071 -10.21 -5.82 20.59
CA CYS A 1071 -10.22 -7.29 20.52
C CYS A 1071 -11.49 -7.89 21.14
N GLN A 1072 -11.97 -7.33 22.26
CA GLN A 1072 -13.16 -7.78 23.01
C GLN A 1072 -13.17 -9.30 23.25
N PRO A 1073 -12.27 -9.83 24.12
CA PRO A 1073 -12.26 -11.25 24.44
C PRO A 1073 -13.56 -11.66 25.14
N ASN A 1074 -14.44 -12.39 24.44
CA ASN A 1074 -15.73 -12.82 24.99
C ASN A 1074 -15.56 -13.88 26.10
N GLU A 1075 -14.60 -14.77 25.92
CA GLU A 1075 -14.22 -15.77 26.92
C GLU A 1075 -12.75 -16.16 26.80
N CYS A 1076 -12.11 -16.39 27.95
CA CYS A 1076 -10.80 -17.01 28.06
C CYS A 1076 -10.97 -18.41 28.65
N SER A 1077 -10.38 -19.42 28.01
CA SER A 1077 -10.42 -20.81 28.44
C SER A 1077 -9.02 -21.32 28.76
N VAL A 1078 -8.89 -22.10 29.83
CA VAL A 1078 -7.66 -22.82 30.19
C VAL A 1078 -7.97 -24.30 30.31
N THR A 1079 -7.25 -25.14 29.55
CA THR A 1079 -7.36 -26.59 29.65
C THR A 1079 -6.35 -27.13 30.66
N LEU A 1080 -6.84 -27.75 31.74
CA LEU A 1080 -6.03 -28.40 32.78
C LEU A 1080 -6.15 -29.92 32.70
N THR A 1081 -5.02 -30.62 32.84
CA THR A 1081 -4.94 -32.09 32.91
C THR A 1081 -4.65 -32.52 34.35
N LEU A 1082 -5.22 -33.65 34.80
CA LEU A 1082 -5.24 -34.02 36.22
C LEU A 1082 -3.85 -34.08 36.91
N ASN A 1083 -2.77 -34.35 36.16
CA ASN A 1083 -1.40 -34.41 36.67
C ASN A 1083 -0.89 -33.06 37.21
N THR A 1084 -1.41 -31.91 36.75
CA THR A 1084 -1.04 -30.60 37.30
C THR A 1084 -1.87 -30.23 38.53
N LEU A 1085 -3.14 -30.67 38.58
CA LEU A 1085 -4.03 -30.48 39.74
C LEU A 1085 -3.54 -31.17 41.02
N ALA A 1086 -2.83 -32.30 40.90
CA ALA A 1086 -2.22 -32.98 42.03
C ALA A 1086 -1.03 -32.23 42.67
N LEU A 1087 -0.48 -31.22 41.96
CA LEU A 1087 0.62 -30.37 42.43
C LEU A 1087 0.15 -29.03 43.02
N GLU A 1088 -1.11 -28.63 42.82
CA GLU A 1088 -1.70 -27.39 43.39
C GLU A 1088 -2.55 -27.63 44.66
N LEU A 1089 -2.74 -28.89 45.06
CA LEU A 1089 -3.43 -29.29 46.30
C LEU A 1089 -2.47 -29.61 47.47
N ASN A 1090 -1.18 -29.32 47.29
CA ASN A 1090 -0.12 -29.26 48.32
C ASN A 1090 0.46 -27.84 48.37
#